data_AF-A0A9Q9S1H6-F1
#
_entry.id   AF-A0A9Q9S1H6-F1
#
_cell.length_a   1.000
_cell.length_b   1.000
_cell.length_c   1.000
_cell.angle_alpha   90.00
_cell.angle_beta   90.00
_cell.angle_gamma   90.00
#
_symmetry.space_group_name_H-M   'P 1'
#
loop_
_entity.id
_entity.type
_entity.pdbx_description
1 polymer ?
#
loop_
_entity_poly.entity_id
_entity_poly.type
_entity_poly.pdbx_seq_one_letter_code
_entity_poly.pdbx_strand_id
1 'polypeptide(L)'
;MPVAGYTVSSLNPRIAETSIENCYFHHFHHWTSNQLTCSPGSSNFYINYVLPLAHSCEPIRHAIIAVGAAHRFYMAGQETCSPLQQLKSLAMQQYNKSIQRIIPHMSMESAFDLQCTLVCCLLFVAFEGITGRYAESIRHIRAGTKLLSSPLLIHSAKEQKMTRKLTEVFANLGVEASMFMEDTIIPDIHSGCLDVLQCGDISDQPFQDLDEAASYLRRLDVETVDIIAQTPYSCSMNDDGQIDMFTLDAPQKEELEAKWAEMDAKFEVWNSRFELTKKHIATWEYQDLASPQLTYLNMQQTFWRMGMSCGPEDLSEPTPDTAEAFLNAAEIFAQRLITPGQPSYSLDGDLVSGLSVVVWSCTEGPHRERALDLLRRLNRREGIWDSKEIVQMHEAALAMDDPKLWYNMEIPGGVPGFVAELAKISPSNRLSRISQLTNMSQLERSLKATSLSETLSTYNEWANTYNQDVEKEEYVAPQLASQDLVTHLGTPISEAKILDAGCGTGLVGEALTKLGASNIHGIDLSPGMLQVAERTGVYKSLNVANLAEKLDVPSQSYDAVICVGTMTEGHVGPEAFDEFVRVTKAGGVIVSTIRESVWQVKGYEDKVDGLGDEGRVKIVGRKRELQRIGAGVYAYFVVLQVQ
;
A
#
# COMPACT_ATOMS: atom_id res chain seq x y z
N MET A 1 -33.59 27.39 9.76
CA MET A 1 -33.06 27.40 11.14
C MET A 1 -31.68 26.78 11.11
N PRO A 2 -30.63 27.44 11.62
CA PRO A 2 -29.30 26.84 11.64
C PRO A 2 -29.35 25.66 12.59
N VAL A 3 -29.20 24.47 12.03
CA VAL A 3 -29.10 23.21 12.77
C VAL A 3 -27.88 23.34 13.68
N ALA A 4 -28.05 23.09 14.97
CA ALA A 4 -26.96 23.11 15.93
C ALA A 4 -25.83 22.22 15.43
N GLY A 5 -24.79 22.83 14.85
CA GLY A 5 -23.51 22.17 14.66
C GLY A 5 -23.07 21.67 16.03
N TYR A 6 -22.47 20.49 16.07
CA TYR A 6 -21.78 20.05 17.28
C TYR A 6 -20.82 21.17 17.67
N THR A 7 -21.16 21.91 18.73
CA THR A 7 -20.32 23.00 19.21
C THR A 7 -18.99 22.38 19.60
N VAL A 8 -17.93 22.79 18.88
CA VAL A 8 -16.52 22.36 19.04
C VAL A 8 -16.06 22.44 20.51
N SER A 9 -16.71 23.28 21.32
CA SER A 9 -16.49 23.43 22.77
C SER A 9 -17.01 22.28 23.65
N SER A 10 -17.61 21.23 23.09
CA SER A 10 -18.22 20.11 23.85
C SER A 10 -17.47 18.77 23.72
N LEU A 11 -16.40 18.70 22.92
CA LEU A 11 -15.58 17.50 22.80
C LEU A 11 -14.73 17.35 24.07
N ASN A 12 -14.93 16.26 24.81
CA ASN A 12 -14.15 15.95 26.01
C ASN A 12 -12.64 15.91 25.66
N PRO A 13 -11.77 16.73 26.26
CA PRO A 13 -10.35 16.76 25.94
C PRO A 13 -9.56 15.52 26.40
N ARG A 14 -10.21 14.59 27.13
CA ARG A 14 -9.65 13.31 27.59
C ARG A 14 -10.44 12.14 27.01
N ILE A 15 -10.14 11.81 25.76
CA ILE A 15 -10.73 10.67 25.04
C ILE A 15 -9.86 9.43 25.14
N ALA A 16 -8.54 9.62 25.28
CA ALA A 16 -7.57 8.54 25.33
C ALA A 16 -7.17 8.19 26.76
N GLU A 17 -6.69 6.96 26.95
CA GLU A 17 -6.40 6.34 28.24
C GLU A 17 -5.19 7.00 28.92
N THR A 18 -4.24 7.49 28.14
CA THR A 18 -2.99 8.08 28.61
C THR A 18 -2.84 9.56 28.22
N SER A 19 -2.00 10.29 28.96
CA SER A 19 -1.68 11.68 28.61
C SER A 19 -1.03 11.80 27.23
N ILE A 20 -0.22 10.81 26.85
CA ILE A 20 0.53 10.80 25.60
C ILE A 20 -0.36 10.54 24.39
N GLU A 21 -1.34 9.63 24.49
CA GLU A 21 -2.32 9.41 23.44
C GLU A 21 -3.20 10.65 23.24
N ASN A 22 -3.59 11.34 24.32
CA ASN A 22 -4.33 12.60 24.22
C ASN A 22 -3.49 13.66 23.49
N CYS A 23 -2.17 13.74 23.70
CA CYS A 23 -1.32 14.65 22.92
C CYS A 23 -1.39 14.39 21.41
N TYR A 24 -1.41 13.13 20.98
CA TYR A 24 -1.49 12.78 19.56
C TYR A 24 -2.89 12.94 18.97
N PHE A 25 -3.93 12.70 19.76
CA PHE A 25 -5.30 13.06 19.38
C PHE A 25 -5.42 14.58 19.16
N HIS A 26 -4.88 15.40 20.07
CA HIS A 26 -4.85 16.86 19.92
C HIS A 26 -3.97 17.31 18.75
N HIS A 27 -2.85 16.63 18.49
CA HIS A 27 -2.04 16.87 17.29
C HIS A 27 -2.85 16.59 16.02
N PHE A 28 -3.61 15.50 16.00
CA PHE A 28 -4.49 15.20 14.86
C PHE A 28 -5.55 16.29 14.68
N HIS A 29 -6.22 16.70 15.75
CA HIS A 29 -7.24 17.74 15.73
C HIS A 29 -6.70 19.07 15.19
N HIS A 30 -5.57 19.55 15.71
CA HIS A 30 -5.08 20.89 15.39
C HIS A 30 -4.22 20.96 14.13
N TRP A 31 -3.50 19.90 13.79
CA TRP A 31 -2.51 19.92 12.71
C TRP A 31 -2.85 18.93 11.60
N THR A 32 -2.96 17.64 11.93
CA THR A 32 -3.13 16.61 10.90
C THR A 32 -4.40 16.82 10.09
N SER A 33 -5.55 17.04 10.73
CA SER A 33 -6.84 17.24 10.07
C SER A 33 -6.85 18.38 9.04
N ASN A 34 -6.07 19.44 9.30
CA ASN A 34 -5.93 20.62 8.45
C ASN A 34 -4.90 20.44 7.32
N GLN A 35 -3.99 19.47 7.43
CA GLN A 35 -3.04 19.15 6.36
C GLN A 35 -3.53 18.02 5.45
N LEU A 36 -4.37 17.11 5.96
CA LEU A 36 -4.93 16.02 5.16
C LEU A 36 -5.83 16.51 4.01
N THR A 37 -6.41 17.71 4.11
CA THR A 37 -7.23 18.32 3.06
C THR A 37 -7.10 19.84 3.03
N CYS A 38 -7.25 20.43 1.85
CA CYS A 38 -7.35 21.88 1.61
C CYS A 38 -8.75 22.44 1.91
N SER A 39 -9.74 21.59 2.19
CA SER A 39 -11.09 22.01 2.54
C SER A 39 -11.10 22.82 3.86
N PRO A 40 -11.74 24.00 3.90
CA PRO A 40 -11.81 24.84 5.10
C PRO A 40 -12.57 24.15 6.24
N GLY A 41 -12.40 24.64 7.48
CA GLY A 41 -12.96 23.99 8.68
C GLY A 41 -14.47 23.71 8.64
N SER A 42 -15.26 24.49 7.90
CA SER A 42 -16.71 24.26 7.72
C SER A 42 -17.05 23.04 6.85
N SER A 43 -16.13 22.63 5.96
CA SER A 43 -16.29 21.50 5.05
C SER A 43 -15.27 20.39 5.22
N ASN A 44 -14.27 20.61 6.08
CA ASN A 44 -13.24 19.65 6.42
C ASN A 44 -13.87 18.36 6.98
N PHE A 45 -13.71 17.27 6.24
CA PHE A 45 -14.29 15.97 6.57
C PHE A 45 -13.80 15.43 7.92
N TYR A 46 -12.50 15.59 8.18
CA TYR A 46 -11.87 15.09 9.41
C TYR A 46 -12.37 15.83 10.65
N ILE A 47 -12.58 17.14 10.53
CA ILE A 47 -13.08 17.97 11.64
C ILE A 47 -14.57 17.69 11.90
N ASN A 48 -15.40 17.63 10.85
CA ASN A 48 -16.85 17.59 11.00
C ASN A 48 -17.44 16.18 11.16
N TYR A 49 -16.72 15.13 10.75
CA TYR A 49 -17.20 13.74 10.81
C TYR A 49 -16.26 12.82 11.60
N VAL A 50 -14.97 12.78 11.23
CA VAL A 50 -14.02 11.80 11.81
C VAL A 50 -13.75 12.07 13.30
N LEU A 51 -13.48 13.32 13.68
CA LEU A 51 -13.25 13.70 15.08
C LEU A 51 -14.48 13.41 15.97
N PRO A 52 -15.71 13.80 15.62
CA PRO A 52 -16.90 13.39 16.36
C PRO A 52 -17.06 11.87 16.49
N LEU A 53 -16.81 11.11 15.42
CA LEU A 53 -16.94 9.65 15.43
C LEU A 53 -15.96 8.96 16.39
N ALA A 54 -14.79 9.55 16.64
CA ALA A 54 -13.80 9.01 17.58
C ALA A 54 -14.32 8.93 19.03
N HIS A 55 -15.32 9.73 19.38
CA HIS A 55 -15.96 9.65 20.69
C HIS A 55 -16.85 8.41 20.84
N SER A 56 -17.50 7.99 19.76
CA SER A 56 -18.44 6.86 19.74
C SER A 56 -17.85 5.55 19.21
N CYS A 57 -16.73 5.61 18.47
CA CYS A 57 -16.12 4.47 17.80
C CYS A 57 -14.65 4.32 18.23
N GLU A 58 -14.37 3.27 19.02
CA GLU A 58 -13.04 2.96 19.55
C GLU A 58 -12.00 2.71 18.43
N PRO A 59 -12.29 1.96 17.34
CA PRO A 59 -11.34 1.82 16.22
C PRO A 59 -10.89 3.16 15.65
N ILE A 60 -11.83 4.06 15.34
CA ILE A 60 -11.52 5.38 14.77
C ILE A 60 -10.66 6.19 15.72
N ARG A 61 -10.93 6.13 17.03
CA ARG A 61 -10.11 6.79 18.05
C ARG A 61 -8.66 6.34 18.00
N HIS A 62 -8.41 5.03 17.98
CA HIS A 62 -7.07 4.48 17.89
C HIS A 62 -6.38 4.86 16.57
N ALA A 63 -7.12 4.82 15.45
CA ALA A 63 -6.60 5.25 14.15
C ALA A 63 -6.20 6.74 14.15
N ILE A 64 -7.02 7.63 14.71
CA ILE A 64 -6.70 9.06 14.84
C ILE A 64 -5.42 9.28 15.63
N ILE A 65 -5.26 8.59 16.75
CA ILE A 65 -4.05 8.69 17.59
C ILE A 65 -2.83 8.19 16.81
N ALA A 66 -2.97 7.07 16.09
CA ALA A 66 -1.91 6.51 15.26
C ALA A 66 -1.46 7.49 14.17
N VAL A 67 -2.40 8.04 13.40
CA VAL A 67 -2.11 9.00 12.33
C VAL A 67 -1.55 10.30 12.91
N GLY A 68 -2.11 10.81 14.02
CA GLY A 68 -1.60 11.98 14.72
C GLY A 68 -0.15 11.81 15.18
N ALA A 69 0.20 10.63 15.70
CA ALA A 69 1.56 10.28 16.06
C ALA A 69 2.47 10.19 14.84
N ALA A 70 2.10 9.40 13.83
CA ALA A 70 2.86 9.26 12.59
C ALA A 70 3.14 10.60 11.92
N HIS A 71 2.10 11.44 11.78
CA HIS A 71 2.20 12.77 11.19
C HIS A 71 3.16 13.67 11.97
N ARG A 72 3.09 13.67 13.31
CA ARG A 72 4.00 14.45 14.14
C ARG A 72 5.46 14.05 13.96
N PHE A 73 5.76 12.75 13.79
CA PHE A 73 7.14 12.32 13.51
C PHE A 73 7.58 12.68 12.10
N TYR A 74 6.67 12.54 11.14
CA TYR A 74 6.93 12.91 9.76
C TYR A 74 7.35 14.39 9.68
N MET A 75 6.56 15.29 10.25
CA MET A 75 6.86 16.74 10.32
C MET A 75 8.18 17.08 11.05
N ALA A 76 8.71 16.21 11.91
CA ALA A 76 9.93 16.47 12.66
C ALA A 76 11.24 16.24 11.85
N GLY A 77 11.15 15.67 10.65
CA GLY A 77 12.18 15.80 9.62
C GLY A 77 13.48 14.98 9.72
N GLN A 78 13.89 14.37 10.84
CA GLN A 78 15.15 13.58 10.90
C GLN A 78 15.20 12.42 11.91
N GLU A 79 15.99 11.39 11.53
CA GLU A 79 16.53 10.31 12.37
C GLU A 79 17.08 10.85 13.70
N THR A 80 16.42 10.59 14.82
CA THR A 80 16.93 11.02 16.13
C THR A 80 16.69 9.95 17.19
N CYS A 81 17.83 9.43 17.67
CA CYS A 81 17.97 8.40 18.69
C CYS A 81 17.17 8.66 19.98
N SER A 82 16.77 7.56 20.61
CA SER A 82 16.39 7.40 22.03
C SER A 82 14.89 7.58 22.39
N PRO A 83 14.23 8.75 22.43
CA PRO A 83 12.81 8.84 22.86
C PRO A 83 11.78 8.68 21.72
N LEU A 84 12.14 9.03 20.47
CA LEU A 84 11.22 9.08 19.33
C LEU A 84 10.88 7.70 18.75
N GLN A 85 11.72 6.70 18.99
CA GLN A 85 11.49 5.33 18.54
C GLN A 85 10.39 4.62 19.36
N GLN A 86 10.32 4.90 20.67
CA GLN A 86 9.18 4.50 21.51
C GLN A 86 7.87 5.18 21.09
N LEU A 87 7.99 6.36 20.48
CA LEU A 87 6.83 7.11 20.02
C LEU A 87 6.35 6.64 18.63
N LYS A 88 7.28 6.19 17.76
CA LYS A 88 6.94 5.39 16.57
C LYS A 88 6.31 4.05 16.93
N SER A 89 6.78 3.37 18.00
CA SER A 89 6.14 2.14 18.46
C SER A 89 4.74 2.39 19.01
N LEU A 90 4.48 3.52 19.67
CA LEU A 90 3.13 3.91 20.05
C LEU A 90 2.20 4.09 18.84
N ALA A 91 2.67 4.77 17.77
CA ALA A 91 1.89 4.95 16.55
C ALA A 91 1.46 3.59 15.96
N MET A 92 2.40 2.63 15.89
CA MET A 92 2.14 1.27 15.42
C MET A 92 1.23 0.46 16.38
N GLN A 93 1.40 0.61 17.69
CA GLN A 93 0.52 -0.04 18.68
C GLN A 93 -0.92 0.44 18.54
N GLN A 94 -1.14 1.74 18.36
CA GLN A 94 -2.47 2.31 18.17
C GLN A 94 -3.07 1.90 16.82
N TYR A 95 -2.26 1.84 15.77
CA TYR A 95 -2.67 1.29 14.48
C TYR A 95 -3.16 -0.17 14.62
N ASN A 96 -2.38 -1.03 15.28
CA ASN A 96 -2.74 -2.43 15.52
C ASN A 96 -3.97 -2.58 16.42
N LYS A 97 -4.12 -1.74 17.47
CA LYS A 97 -5.33 -1.69 18.29
C LYS A 97 -6.55 -1.34 17.45
N SER A 98 -6.45 -0.35 16.55
CA SER A 98 -7.53 0.01 15.63
C SER A 98 -7.97 -1.18 14.76
N ILE A 99 -7.00 -1.90 14.15
CA ILE A 99 -7.29 -3.08 13.34
C ILE A 99 -7.99 -4.17 14.16
N GLN A 100 -7.48 -4.49 15.36
CA GLN A 100 -8.10 -5.50 16.21
C GLN A 100 -9.55 -5.15 16.58
N ARG A 101 -9.84 -3.86 16.77
CA ARG A 101 -11.16 -3.38 17.16
C ARG A 101 -12.11 -3.19 15.99
N ILE A 102 -11.64 -3.01 14.75
CA ILE A 102 -12.52 -2.86 13.58
C ILE A 102 -13.04 -4.20 13.04
N ILE A 103 -12.33 -5.31 13.26
CA ILE A 103 -12.73 -6.65 12.79
C ILE A 103 -14.19 -7.01 13.14
N PRO A 104 -14.67 -6.80 14.39
CA PRO A 104 -16.08 -7.03 14.72
C PRO A 104 -17.05 -6.14 13.93
N HIS A 105 -16.70 -4.88 13.65
CA HIS A 105 -17.56 -3.97 12.87
C HIS A 105 -17.72 -4.42 11.42
N MET A 106 -16.71 -5.07 10.84
CA MET A 106 -16.77 -5.59 9.47
C MET A 106 -17.77 -6.76 9.32
N SER A 107 -18.18 -7.37 10.43
CA SER A 107 -19.15 -8.47 10.45
C SER A 107 -20.59 -8.00 10.70
N MET A 108 -20.80 -6.69 10.92
CA MET A 108 -22.11 -6.12 11.24
C MET A 108 -22.76 -5.51 9.99
N GLU A 109 -24.05 -5.79 9.77
CA GLU A 109 -24.84 -5.27 8.65
C GLU A 109 -25.51 -3.93 8.99
N SER A 110 -24.72 -2.91 9.34
CA SER A 110 -25.25 -1.57 9.62
C SER A 110 -24.52 -0.47 8.83
N ALA A 111 -25.26 0.57 8.44
CA ALA A 111 -24.72 1.75 7.76
C ALA A 111 -23.61 2.43 8.58
N PHE A 112 -23.82 2.51 9.89
CA PHE A 112 -22.89 3.12 10.83
C PHE A 112 -21.57 2.34 10.89
N ASP A 113 -21.63 1.01 10.99
CA ASP A 113 -20.44 0.17 11.07
C ASP A 113 -19.65 0.20 9.76
N LEU A 114 -20.36 0.17 8.63
CA LEU A 114 -19.75 0.30 7.31
C LEU A 114 -19.06 1.66 7.12
N GLN A 115 -19.71 2.76 7.53
CA GLN A 115 -19.12 4.09 7.55
C GLN A 115 -17.90 4.16 8.49
N CYS A 116 -17.95 3.49 9.65
CA CYS A 116 -16.80 3.41 10.55
C CYS A 116 -15.63 2.66 9.92
N THR A 117 -15.89 1.55 9.23
CA THR A 117 -14.87 0.80 8.48
C THR A 117 -14.26 1.65 7.38
N LEU A 118 -15.07 2.38 6.60
CA LEU A 118 -14.59 3.29 5.56
C LEU A 118 -13.71 4.41 6.13
N VAL A 119 -14.09 5.01 7.27
CA VAL A 119 -13.25 6.01 7.96
C VAL A 119 -11.95 5.40 8.45
N CYS A 120 -11.97 4.18 8.99
CA CYS A 120 -10.74 3.47 9.38
C CYS A 120 -9.84 3.19 8.18
N CYS A 121 -10.38 2.70 7.06
CA CYS A 121 -9.62 2.53 5.82
C CYS A 121 -8.96 3.84 5.40
N LEU A 122 -9.68 4.96 5.39
CA LEU A 122 -9.13 6.27 5.05
C LEU A 122 -8.01 6.72 5.99
N LEU A 123 -8.19 6.54 7.32
CA LEU A 123 -7.14 6.85 8.28
C LEU A 123 -5.93 5.92 8.13
N PHE A 124 -6.12 4.67 7.74
CA PHE A 124 -5.03 3.75 7.42
C PHE A 124 -4.32 4.17 6.14
N VAL A 125 -5.01 4.61 5.09
CA VAL A 125 -4.38 5.24 3.91
C VAL A 125 -3.47 6.38 4.34
N ALA A 126 -3.93 7.29 5.21
CA ALA A 126 -3.12 8.37 5.75
C ALA A 126 -1.89 7.85 6.51
N PHE A 127 -2.08 6.86 7.40
CA PHE A 127 -0.98 6.27 8.18
C PHE A 127 0.08 5.63 7.27
N GLU A 128 -0.36 4.85 6.29
CA GLU A 128 0.52 4.14 5.36
C GLU A 128 1.25 5.12 4.44
N GLY A 129 0.55 6.12 3.89
CA GLY A 129 1.15 7.18 3.09
C GLY A 129 2.19 7.98 3.86
N ILE A 130 1.89 8.40 5.09
CA ILE A 130 2.85 9.12 5.96
C ILE A 130 4.08 8.26 6.26
N THR A 131 3.90 6.96 6.46
CA THR A 131 5.01 6.03 6.78
C THR A 131 5.74 5.50 5.55
N GLY A 132 5.30 5.85 4.33
CA GLY A 132 5.93 5.44 3.07
C GLY A 132 5.60 4.00 2.65
N ARG A 133 4.57 3.38 3.24
CA ARG A 133 4.13 2.01 2.95
C ARG A 133 3.04 2.00 1.90
N TYR A 134 3.35 2.49 0.69
CA TYR A 134 2.37 2.74 -0.38
C TYR A 134 1.56 1.52 -0.79
N ALA A 135 2.15 0.32 -0.80
CA ALA A 135 1.42 -0.91 -1.13
C ALA A 135 0.28 -1.19 -0.13
N GLU A 136 0.48 -0.93 1.16
CA GLU A 136 -0.58 -1.07 2.16
C GLU A 136 -1.60 0.06 2.04
N SER A 137 -1.16 1.28 1.71
CA SER A 137 -2.04 2.41 1.39
C SER A 137 -3.02 2.02 0.27
N ILE A 138 -2.50 1.48 -0.84
CA ILE A 138 -3.28 1.01 -1.98
C ILE A 138 -4.25 -0.11 -1.59
N ARG A 139 -3.84 -1.06 -0.73
CA ARG A 139 -4.75 -2.10 -0.22
C ARG A 139 -5.93 -1.52 0.54
N HIS A 140 -5.71 -0.49 1.36
CA HIS A 140 -6.79 0.19 2.08
C HIS A 140 -7.69 1.00 1.15
N ILE A 141 -7.14 1.61 0.09
CA ILE A 141 -7.93 2.24 -0.97
C ILE A 141 -8.82 1.18 -1.64
N ARG A 142 -8.26 0.07 -2.16
CA ARG A 142 -9.04 -1.02 -2.79
C ARG A 142 -10.14 -1.56 -1.88
N ALA A 143 -9.82 -1.82 -0.62
CA ALA A 143 -10.78 -2.31 0.35
C ALA A 143 -11.91 -1.31 0.58
N GLY A 144 -11.60 -0.02 0.78
CA GLY A 144 -12.60 1.03 0.95
C GLY A 144 -13.47 1.23 -0.29
N THR A 145 -12.85 1.28 -1.46
CA THR A 145 -13.51 1.39 -2.76
C THR A 145 -14.52 0.26 -2.98
N LYS A 146 -14.16 -0.99 -2.66
CA LYS A 146 -15.09 -2.14 -2.73
C LYS A 146 -16.28 -2.02 -1.78
N LEU A 147 -16.07 -1.43 -0.60
CA LEU A 147 -17.14 -1.21 0.39
C LEU A 147 -18.10 -0.10 -0.04
N LEU A 148 -17.67 0.87 -0.84
CA LEU A 148 -18.51 1.96 -1.36
C LEU A 148 -19.62 1.47 -2.29
N SER A 149 -19.47 0.31 -2.92
CA SER A 149 -20.51 -0.30 -3.75
C SER A 149 -21.65 -0.97 -2.95
N SER A 150 -21.58 -0.95 -1.61
CA SER A 150 -22.59 -1.59 -0.76
C SER A 150 -23.90 -0.78 -0.69
N PRO A 151 -25.06 -1.42 -0.89
CA PRO A 151 -26.37 -0.74 -0.81
C PRO A 151 -26.74 -0.29 0.61
N LEU A 152 -26.01 -0.75 1.64
CA LEU A 152 -26.25 -0.42 3.06
C LEU A 152 -25.80 1.01 3.44
N LEU A 153 -25.19 1.77 2.53
CA LEU A 153 -24.58 3.08 2.82
C LEU A 153 -25.57 4.26 2.89
N ILE A 154 -26.84 4.05 2.52
CA ILE A 154 -27.81 5.13 2.32
C ILE A 154 -29.13 4.80 3.03
N HIS A 155 -29.30 5.28 4.27
CA HIS A 155 -30.56 5.15 5.02
C HIS A 155 -31.14 6.49 5.51
N SER A 156 -30.33 7.54 5.63
CA SER A 156 -30.76 8.88 6.05
C SER A 156 -30.02 10.01 5.35
N ALA A 157 -30.59 11.22 5.35
CA ALA A 157 -29.97 12.41 4.74
C ALA A 157 -28.61 12.79 5.37
N LYS A 158 -28.40 12.45 6.66
CA LYS A 158 -27.11 12.67 7.35
C LYS A 158 -26.06 11.66 6.89
N GLU A 159 -26.43 10.38 6.80
CA GLU A 159 -25.56 9.32 6.30
C GLU A 159 -25.19 9.56 4.84
N GLN A 160 -26.13 10.04 4.00
CA GLN A 160 -25.86 10.44 2.61
C GLN A 160 -24.74 11.48 2.49
N LYS A 161 -24.73 12.51 3.37
CA LYS A 161 -23.68 13.54 3.34
C LYS A 161 -22.30 12.98 3.67
N MET A 162 -22.21 12.09 4.66
CA MET A 162 -20.96 11.45 5.03
C MET A 162 -20.49 10.46 3.95
N THR A 163 -21.39 9.62 3.45
CA THR A 163 -21.13 8.69 2.34
C THR A 163 -20.66 9.45 1.10
N ARG A 164 -21.28 10.60 0.77
CA ARG A 164 -20.81 11.46 -0.33
C ARG A 164 -19.36 11.89 -0.14
N LYS A 165 -19.02 12.44 1.03
CA LYS A 165 -17.64 12.88 1.32
C LYS A 165 -16.65 11.73 1.32
N LEU A 166 -17.01 10.56 1.84
CA LEU A 166 -16.16 9.36 1.74
C LEU A 166 -15.93 8.98 0.27
N THR A 167 -16.99 8.99 -0.54
CA THR A 167 -16.91 8.67 -1.98
C THR A 167 -15.99 9.65 -2.71
N GLU A 168 -16.11 10.95 -2.46
CA GLU A 168 -15.22 11.99 -3.04
C GLU A 168 -13.75 11.73 -2.70
N VAL A 169 -13.45 11.42 -1.43
CA VAL A 169 -12.07 11.21 -0.98
C VAL A 169 -11.49 9.90 -1.53
N PHE A 170 -12.24 8.80 -1.52
CA PHE A 170 -11.77 7.54 -2.10
C PHE A 170 -11.63 7.62 -3.63
N ALA A 171 -12.52 8.35 -4.31
CA ALA A 171 -12.40 8.61 -5.74
C ALA A 171 -11.11 9.37 -6.07
N ASN A 172 -10.80 10.44 -5.32
CA ASN A 172 -9.55 11.18 -5.47
C ASN A 172 -8.32 10.27 -5.33
N LEU A 173 -8.27 9.53 -4.22
CA LEU A 173 -7.16 8.62 -3.93
C LEU A 173 -7.04 7.51 -4.98
N GLY A 174 -8.17 7.06 -5.51
CA GLY A 174 -8.25 6.07 -6.58
C GLY A 174 -7.70 6.56 -7.92
N VAL A 175 -8.10 7.77 -8.33
CA VAL A 175 -7.59 8.44 -9.54
C VAL A 175 -6.08 8.59 -9.46
N GLU A 176 -5.58 9.17 -8.38
CA GLU A 176 -4.14 9.40 -8.17
C GLU A 176 -3.34 8.10 -8.11
N ALA A 177 -3.92 7.05 -7.51
CA ALA A 177 -3.27 5.74 -7.49
C ALA A 177 -3.18 5.11 -8.88
N SER A 178 -4.23 5.24 -9.69
CA SER A 178 -4.37 4.60 -11.01
C SER A 178 -3.26 5.02 -11.99
N MET A 179 -2.64 6.19 -11.79
CA MET A 179 -1.49 6.64 -12.60
C MET A 179 -0.24 5.76 -12.48
N PHE A 180 -0.15 4.88 -11.48
CA PHE A 180 1.01 4.02 -11.26
C PHE A 180 0.70 2.51 -11.39
N MET A 181 -0.49 2.14 -11.82
CA MET A 181 -0.95 0.75 -11.80
C MET A 181 -1.55 0.36 -13.14
N GLU A 182 -1.45 -0.93 -13.44
CA GLU A 182 -2.06 -1.53 -14.62
C GLU A 182 -3.59 -1.63 -14.49
N ASP A 183 -4.11 -1.71 -13.25
CA ASP A 183 -5.54 -1.74 -12.95
C ASP A 183 -6.03 -0.42 -12.30
N THR A 184 -7.22 0.04 -12.68
CA THR A 184 -7.83 1.22 -12.05
C THR A 184 -8.37 0.89 -10.66
N ILE A 185 -8.13 1.80 -9.71
CA ILE A 185 -8.67 1.70 -8.34
C ILE A 185 -9.66 2.84 -8.10
N ILE A 186 -10.56 3.05 -9.05
CA ILE A 186 -11.67 3.99 -8.88
C ILE A 186 -12.90 3.26 -8.32
N PRO A 187 -13.72 3.90 -7.47
CA PRO A 187 -15.05 3.39 -7.12
C PRO A 187 -15.84 3.10 -8.39
N ASP A 188 -16.48 1.92 -8.45
CA ASP A 188 -17.25 1.50 -9.62
C ASP A 188 -18.28 2.58 -9.96
N ILE A 189 -18.00 3.26 -11.07
CA ILE A 189 -18.75 4.41 -11.56
C ILE A 189 -20.13 4.04 -12.08
N HIS A 190 -20.34 2.77 -12.39
CA HIS A 190 -21.60 2.21 -12.86
C HIS A 190 -22.45 1.67 -11.71
N SER A 191 -21.90 1.58 -10.49
CA SER A 191 -22.63 1.26 -9.27
C SER A 191 -23.08 2.54 -8.55
N GLY A 192 -24.34 2.58 -8.09
CA GLY A 192 -25.10 3.77 -7.66
C GLY A 192 -24.57 4.61 -6.48
N CYS A 193 -23.31 4.50 -6.09
CA CYS A 193 -22.67 5.40 -5.12
C CYS A 193 -22.22 6.72 -5.78
N LEU A 194 -21.90 6.73 -7.08
CA LEU A 194 -21.63 7.98 -7.84
C LEU A 194 -22.91 8.75 -8.22
N ASP A 195 -24.09 8.11 -8.20
CA ASP A 195 -25.37 8.84 -8.24
C ASP A 195 -25.50 9.83 -7.07
N VAL A 196 -24.84 9.54 -5.93
CA VAL A 196 -24.78 10.45 -4.77
C VAL A 196 -23.97 11.72 -5.08
N LEU A 197 -23.05 11.65 -6.05
CA LEU A 197 -22.25 12.75 -6.56
C LEU A 197 -22.93 13.52 -7.69
N GLN A 198 -24.13 13.12 -8.15
CA GLN A 198 -24.91 13.92 -9.09
C GLN A 198 -25.24 15.28 -8.47
N CYS A 199 -24.48 16.28 -8.89
CA CYS A 199 -24.88 17.67 -8.82
C CYS A 199 -25.78 17.90 -10.04
N GLY A 200 -27.06 18.16 -9.78
CA GLY A 200 -28.04 18.41 -10.82
C GLY A 200 -27.68 19.63 -11.66
N ASP A 201 -28.03 19.52 -12.94
CA ASP A 201 -28.15 20.54 -13.96
C ASP A 201 -26.86 21.22 -14.49
N ILE A 202 -26.74 21.14 -15.82
CA ILE A 202 -26.03 22.14 -16.64
C ILE A 202 -26.67 23.49 -16.28
N SER A 203 -25.90 24.38 -15.66
CA SER A 203 -26.37 25.65 -15.11
C SER A 203 -25.42 26.77 -15.49
N ASP A 204 -25.97 27.90 -15.93
CA ASP A 204 -25.20 29.12 -16.21
C ASP A 204 -24.97 29.99 -14.96
N GLN A 205 -25.21 29.43 -13.77
CA GLN A 205 -25.07 30.13 -12.48
C GLN A 205 -23.75 29.75 -11.78
N PRO A 206 -23.19 30.63 -10.93
CA PRO A 206 -22.06 30.29 -10.09
C PRO A 206 -22.37 29.06 -9.23
N PHE A 207 -21.33 28.31 -8.86
CA PHE A 207 -21.41 27.29 -7.82
C PHE A 207 -21.84 27.95 -6.50
N GLN A 208 -22.61 27.21 -5.70
CA GLN A 208 -23.07 27.62 -4.38
C GLN A 208 -21.88 27.92 -3.47
N ASP A 209 -20.84 27.09 -3.54
CA ASP A 209 -19.60 27.19 -2.78
C ASP A 209 -18.45 26.46 -3.48
N LEU A 210 -17.25 26.56 -2.91
CA LEU A 210 -16.05 25.91 -3.43
C LEU A 210 -16.09 24.38 -3.31
N ASP A 211 -16.88 23.83 -2.39
CA ASP A 211 -17.03 22.38 -2.28
C ASP A 211 -17.81 21.82 -3.47
N GLU A 212 -18.89 22.50 -3.89
CA GLU A 212 -19.65 22.11 -5.09
C GLU A 212 -18.75 22.12 -6.33
N ALA A 213 -17.92 23.16 -6.48
CA ALA A 213 -16.96 23.25 -7.57
C ALA A 213 -15.95 22.08 -7.55
N ALA A 214 -15.38 21.77 -6.38
CA ALA A 214 -14.43 20.66 -6.22
C ALA A 214 -15.07 19.29 -6.48
N SER A 215 -16.28 19.06 -5.99
CA SER A 215 -17.03 17.81 -6.22
C SER A 215 -17.37 17.60 -7.69
N TYR A 216 -17.70 18.66 -8.43
CA TYR A 216 -17.94 18.57 -9.87
C TYR A 216 -16.65 18.19 -10.61
N LEU A 217 -15.54 18.89 -10.33
CA LEU A 217 -14.27 18.63 -11.00
C LEU A 217 -13.78 17.20 -10.72
N ARG A 218 -13.97 16.72 -9.48
CA ARG A 218 -13.65 15.34 -9.08
C ARG A 218 -14.37 14.29 -9.93
N ARG A 219 -15.60 14.58 -10.37
CA ARG A 219 -16.33 13.68 -11.27
C ARG A 219 -15.66 13.60 -12.64
N LEU A 220 -15.22 14.73 -13.15
CA LEU A 220 -14.48 14.77 -14.41
C LEU A 220 -13.19 13.96 -14.29
N ASP A 221 -12.46 14.03 -13.16
CA ASP A 221 -11.25 13.22 -12.95
C ASP A 221 -11.55 11.72 -13.08
N VAL A 222 -12.64 11.27 -12.44
CA VAL A 222 -13.07 9.87 -12.45
C VAL A 222 -13.52 9.41 -13.84
N GLU A 223 -14.31 10.23 -14.55
CA GLU A 223 -14.74 9.94 -15.92
C GLU A 223 -13.53 9.85 -16.88
N THR A 224 -12.54 10.74 -16.74
CA THR A 224 -11.32 10.71 -17.55
C THR A 224 -10.51 9.44 -17.32
N VAL A 225 -10.28 9.03 -16.07
CA VAL A 225 -9.55 7.78 -15.77
C VAL A 225 -10.28 6.55 -16.32
N ASP A 226 -11.61 6.53 -16.26
CA ASP A 226 -12.40 5.43 -16.84
C ASP A 226 -12.29 5.38 -18.38
N ILE A 227 -12.36 6.53 -19.05
CA ILE A 227 -12.12 6.61 -20.51
C ILE A 227 -10.75 6.06 -20.87
N ILE A 228 -9.70 6.49 -20.16
CA ILE A 228 -8.31 6.04 -20.39
C ILE A 228 -8.21 4.52 -20.18
N ALA A 229 -8.78 4.00 -19.10
CA ALA A 229 -8.69 2.57 -18.76
C ALA A 229 -9.44 1.65 -19.73
N GLN A 230 -10.52 2.13 -20.34
CA GLN A 230 -11.29 1.39 -21.35
C GLN A 230 -10.68 1.48 -22.75
N THR A 231 -9.66 2.31 -22.96
CA THR A 231 -9.03 2.52 -24.26
C THR A 231 -8.11 1.35 -24.59
N PRO A 232 -8.37 0.59 -25.68
CA PRO A 232 -7.66 -0.65 -26.00
C PRO A 232 -6.35 -0.35 -26.72
N TYR A 233 -5.36 0.14 -26.00
CA TYR A 233 -4.04 0.42 -26.54
C TYR A 233 -3.36 -0.87 -27.06
N SER A 234 -2.85 -0.82 -28.29
CA SER A 234 -2.15 -1.95 -28.93
C SER A 234 -0.68 -1.64 -29.19
N CYS A 235 0.13 -2.68 -29.39
CA CYS A 235 1.55 -2.58 -29.67
C CYS A 235 1.79 -2.95 -31.13
N SER A 236 2.30 -2.01 -31.94
CA SER A 236 2.59 -2.24 -33.35
C SER A 236 4.01 -1.82 -33.73
N MET A 237 4.69 -2.61 -34.54
CA MET A 237 5.97 -2.20 -35.13
C MET A 237 5.71 -1.21 -36.27
N ASN A 238 6.34 -0.04 -36.21
CA ASN A 238 6.33 0.90 -37.32
C ASN A 238 7.33 0.49 -38.43
N ASP A 239 7.25 1.13 -39.59
CA ASP A 239 8.04 0.79 -40.79
C ASP A 239 9.57 0.91 -40.58
N ASP A 240 10.00 1.65 -39.55
CA ASP A 240 11.41 1.83 -39.17
C ASP A 240 11.91 0.78 -38.15
N GLY A 241 11.05 -0.17 -37.76
CA GLY A 241 11.39 -1.24 -36.82
C GLY A 241 11.40 -0.80 -35.35
N GLN A 242 10.81 0.36 -35.03
CA GLN A 242 10.52 0.75 -33.65
C GLN A 242 9.16 0.20 -33.23
N ILE A 243 9.06 -0.20 -31.96
CA ILE A 243 7.81 -0.63 -31.35
C ILE A 243 7.03 0.63 -30.98
N ASP A 244 5.96 0.89 -31.71
CA ASP A 244 4.97 1.90 -31.37
C ASP A 244 4.00 1.29 -30.35
N MET A 245 4.23 1.66 -29.09
CA MET A 245 3.34 1.32 -28.00
C MET A 245 2.14 2.27 -28.07
N PHE A 246 0.92 1.77 -27.84
CA PHE A 246 -0.32 2.56 -27.78
C PHE A 246 -0.93 2.99 -29.14
N THR A 247 -0.85 2.14 -30.17
CA THR A 247 -1.54 2.42 -31.44
C THR A 247 -3.01 2.02 -31.41
N LEU A 248 -3.87 2.97 -31.78
CA LEU A 248 -5.32 2.78 -31.97
C LEU A 248 -5.63 2.65 -33.46
N ASP A 249 -6.59 1.80 -33.82
CA ASP A 249 -7.13 1.83 -35.17
C ASP A 249 -7.94 3.12 -35.42
N ALA A 250 -8.16 3.47 -36.70
CA ALA A 250 -8.83 4.73 -37.04
C ALA A 250 -10.23 4.88 -36.41
N PRO A 251 -11.09 3.84 -36.36
CA PRO A 251 -12.36 3.89 -35.62
C PRO A 251 -12.22 4.12 -34.11
N GLN A 252 -11.30 3.43 -33.44
CA GLN A 252 -11.03 3.60 -32.01
C GLN A 252 -10.52 5.01 -31.70
N LYS A 253 -9.67 5.55 -32.58
CA LYS A 253 -9.19 6.92 -32.49
C LYS A 253 -10.32 7.94 -32.61
N GLU A 254 -11.22 7.78 -33.59
CA GLU A 254 -12.38 8.66 -33.75
C GLU A 254 -13.33 8.60 -32.54
N GLU A 255 -13.52 7.41 -31.95
CA GLU A 255 -14.31 7.24 -30.72
C GLU A 255 -13.65 7.94 -29.53
N LEU A 256 -12.33 7.79 -29.35
CA LEU A 256 -11.59 8.44 -28.27
C LEU A 256 -11.59 9.97 -28.43
N GLU A 257 -11.38 10.48 -29.64
CA GLU A 257 -11.49 11.91 -29.96
C GLU A 257 -12.88 12.46 -29.62
N ALA A 258 -13.95 11.72 -29.93
CA ALA A 258 -15.31 12.13 -29.58
C ALA A 258 -15.55 12.16 -28.06
N LYS A 259 -15.06 11.15 -27.31
CA LYS A 259 -15.14 11.12 -25.85
C LYS A 259 -14.33 12.26 -25.21
N TRP A 260 -13.14 12.55 -25.75
CA TRP A 260 -12.29 13.64 -25.29
C TRP A 260 -12.93 15.02 -25.54
N ALA A 261 -13.55 15.22 -26.69
CA ALA A 261 -14.31 16.44 -26.99
C ALA A 261 -15.54 16.61 -26.06
N GLU A 262 -16.18 15.52 -25.65
CA GLU A 262 -17.23 15.56 -24.62
C GLU A 262 -16.67 16.00 -23.26
N MET A 263 -15.49 15.49 -22.87
CA MET A 263 -14.81 15.92 -21.63
C MET A 263 -14.45 17.39 -21.64
N ASP A 264 -13.87 17.88 -22.74
CA ASP A 264 -13.54 19.31 -22.88
C ASP A 264 -14.81 20.17 -22.78
N ALA A 265 -15.92 19.76 -23.40
CA ALA A 265 -17.20 20.46 -23.27
C ALA A 265 -17.74 20.47 -21.83
N LYS A 266 -17.63 19.37 -21.09
CA LYS A 266 -18.01 19.32 -19.66
C LYS A 266 -17.11 20.19 -18.80
N PHE A 267 -15.81 20.20 -19.08
CA PHE A 267 -14.85 21.08 -18.41
C PHE A 267 -15.13 22.56 -18.70
N GLU A 268 -15.53 22.92 -19.93
CA GLU A 268 -15.90 24.31 -20.26
C GLU A 268 -17.11 24.81 -19.48
N VAL A 269 -18.10 23.94 -19.26
CA VAL A 269 -19.24 24.25 -18.39
C VAL A 269 -18.75 24.50 -16.96
N TRP A 270 -17.90 23.62 -16.43
CA TRP A 270 -17.32 23.79 -15.10
C TRP A 270 -16.51 25.09 -14.99
N ASN A 271 -15.63 25.34 -15.96
CA ASN A 271 -14.75 26.50 -16.04
C ASN A 271 -15.57 27.80 -16.05
N SER A 272 -16.60 27.88 -16.89
CA SER A 272 -17.50 29.04 -16.98
C SER A 272 -18.21 29.31 -15.65
N ARG A 273 -18.74 28.27 -14.99
CA ARG A 273 -19.37 28.38 -13.67
C ARG A 273 -18.35 28.80 -12.60
N PHE A 274 -17.14 28.27 -12.63
CA PHE A 274 -16.10 28.60 -11.68
C PHE A 274 -15.64 30.06 -11.81
N GLU A 275 -15.52 30.59 -13.04
CA GLU A 275 -15.26 32.01 -13.28
C GLU A 275 -16.36 32.93 -12.71
N LEU A 276 -17.63 32.55 -12.86
CA LEU A 276 -18.75 33.27 -12.22
C LEU A 276 -18.64 33.18 -10.69
N THR A 277 -18.24 32.02 -10.17
CA THR A 277 -18.08 31.77 -8.74
C THR A 277 -16.98 32.65 -8.16
N LYS A 278 -15.82 32.78 -8.83
CA LYS A 278 -14.73 33.68 -8.42
C LYS A 278 -15.18 35.14 -8.32
N LYS A 279 -15.98 35.60 -9.29
CA LYS A 279 -16.58 36.95 -9.25
C LYS A 279 -17.57 37.11 -8.10
N HIS A 280 -18.34 36.07 -7.79
CA HIS A 280 -19.31 36.07 -6.70
C HIS A 280 -18.64 36.03 -5.32
N ILE A 281 -17.65 35.18 -5.12
CA ILE A 281 -16.88 35.05 -3.86
C ILE A 281 -16.14 36.34 -3.51
N ALA A 282 -15.67 37.10 -4.51
CA ALA A 282 -15.08 38.42 -4.27
C ALA A 282 -16.03 39.41 -3.55
N THR A 283 -17.33 39.12 -3.48
CA THR A 283 -18.33 39.90 -2.74
C THR A 283 -18.66 39.36 -1.35
N TRP A 284 -18.12 38.20 -0.96
CA TRP A 284 -18.39 37.57 0.33
C TRP A 284 -17.56 38.23 1.43
N GLU A 285 -18.20 38.72 2.50
CA GLU A 285 -17.55 39.44 3.61
C GLU A 285 -16.45 38.65 4.35
N TYR A 286 -16.32 37.34 4.11
CA TYR A 286 -15.50 36.44 4.93
C TYR A 286 -14.64 35.41 4.16
N GLN A 287 -14.63 35.43 2.82
CA GLN A 287 -13.70 34.60 2.06
C GLN A 287 -12.59 35.47 1.47
N ASP A 288 -11.43 35.42 2.12
CA ASP A 288 -10.19 35.96 1.56
C ASP A 288 -9.89 35.25 0.23
N LEU A 289 -9.51 36.02 -0.80
CA LEU A 289 -8.94 35.50 -2.05
C LEU A 289 -7.72 34.59 -1.79
N ALA A 290 -7.13 34.67 -0.59
CA ALA A 290 -6.11 33.77 -0.08
C ALA A 290 -6.65 32.47 0.55
N SER A 291 -7.89 32.04 0.29
CA SER A 291 -8.40 30.73 0.76
C SER A 291 -7.58 29.57 0.16
N PRO A 292 -7.07 28.61 0.98
CA PRO A 292 -6.33 27.45 0.48
C PRO A 292 -7.09 26.65 -0.59
N GLN A 293 -8.39 26.43 -0.38
CA GLN A 293 -9.24 25.69 -1.32
C GLN A 293 -9.42 26.43 -2.64
N LEU A 294 -9.50 27.77 -2.62
CA LEU A 294 -9.60 28.58 -3.83
C LEU A 294 -8.29 28.54 -4.63
N THR A 295 -7.14 28.64 -3.96
CA THR A 295 -5.83 28.52 -4.62
C THR A 295 -5.65 27.12 -5.23
N TYR A 296 -6.07 26.07 -4.52
CA TYR A 296 -6.07 24.70 -5.01
C TYR A 296 -6.97 24.53 -6.25
N LEU A 297 -8.22 25.00 -6.22
CA LEU A 297 -9.13 24.92 -7.37
C LEU A 297 -8.66 25.75 -8.58
N ASN A 298 -7.99 26.89 -8.36
CA ASN A 298 -7.35 27.64 -9.45
C ASN A 298 -6.21 26.86 -10.11
N MET A 299 -5.42 26.12 -9.32
CA MET A 299 -4.39 25.24 -9.85
C MET A 299 -5.00 24.06 -10.62
N GLN A 300 -6.06 23.45 -10.11
CA GLN A 300 -6.76 22.38 -10.82
C GLN A 300 -7.40 22.89 -12.12
N GLN A 301 -7.97 24.10 -12.13
CA GLN A 301 -8.50 24.75 -13.33
C GLN A 301 -7.43 24.87 -14.43
N THR A 302 -6.22 25.32 -14.08
CA THR A 302 -5.14 25.45 -15.06
C THR A 302 -4.54 24.11 -15.45
N PHE A 303 -4.49 23.13 -14.54
CA PHE A 303 -4.08 21.76 -14.83
C PHE A 303 -5.01 21.10 -15.86
N TRP A 304 -6.32 21.17 -15.64
CA TRP A 304 -7.32 20.65 -16.57
C TRP A 304 -7.24 21.34 -17.94
N ARG A 305 -7.06 22.67 -17.95
CA ARG A 305 -6.84 23.42 -19.19
C ARG A 305 -5.62 22.93 -19.96
N MET A 306 -4.52 22.65 -19.25
CA MET A 306 -3.30 22.09 -19.83
C MET A 306 -3.56 20.69 -20.38
N GLY A 307 -4.20 19.80 -19.61
CA GLY A 307 -4.54 18.44 -20.01
C GLY A 307 -5.45 18.38 -21.25
N MET A 308 -6.49 19.22 -21.33
CA MET A 308 -7.36 19.30 -22.52
C MET A 308 -6.65 19.89 -23.74
N SER A 309 -5.55 20.64 -23.54
CA SER A 309 -4.72 21.12 -24.66
C SER A 309 -3.81 20.02 -25.24
N CYS A 310 -3.57 18.96 -24.47
CA CYS A 310 -3.02 17.72 -25.00
C CYS A 310 -4.14 17.04 -25.81
N GLY A 311 -3.82 16.59 -27.02
CA GLY A 311 -4.67 15.68 -27.76
C GLY A 311 -4.85 14.35 -27.01
N PRO A 312 -5.88 13.56 -27.37
CA PRO A 312 -6.21 12.31 -26.70
C PRO A 312 -5.13 11.23 -26.83
N GLU A 313 -4.14 11.44 -27.71
CA GLU A 313 -2.97 10.58 -27.83
C GLU A 313 -1.91 11.01 -26.81
N ASP A 314 -1.46 10.04 -25.99
CA ASP A 314 -0.54 10.12 -24.84
C ASP A 314 0.86 10.71 -25.14
N LEU A 315 1.05 11.29 -26.33
CA LEU A 315 2.32 11.79 -26.87
C LEU A 315 2.28 13.27 -27.28
N SER A 316 1.12 13.92 -27.18
CA SER A 316 0.96 15.33 -27.55
C SER A 316 1.39 16.26 -26.41
N GLU A 317 2.20 17.25 -26.74
CA GLU A 317 2.66 18.22 -25.76
C GLU A 317 1.54 19.24 -25.46
N PRO A 318 1.40 19.69 -24.20
CA PRO A 318 0.53 20.79 -23.91
C PRO A 318 1.01 22.05 -24.62
N THR A 319 0.09 22.94 -24.94
CA THR A 319 0.46 24.23 -25.52
C THR A 319 1.30 25.03 -24.50
N PRO A 320 2.40 25.69 -24.90
CA PRO A 320 3.30 26.39 -23.98
C PRO A 320 2.58 27.37 -23.02
N ASP A 321 1.59 28.11 -23.54
CA ASP A 321 0.81 29.06 -22.73
C ASP A 321 0.01 28.38 -21.60
N THR A 322 -0.49 27.17 -21.83
CA THR A 322 -1.25 26.42 -20.81
C THR A 322 -0.34 25.79 -19.76
N ALA A 323 0.83 25.28 -20.17
CA ALA A 323 1.85 24.80 -19.25
C ALA A 323 2.39 25.92 -18.35
N GLU A 324 2.65 27.10 -18.92
CA GLU A 324 3.05 28.31 -18.19
C GLU A 324 1.97 28.76 -17.20
N ALA A 325 0.69 28.75 -17.62
CA ALA A 325 -0.43 29.08 -16.73
C ALA A 325 -0.55 28.11 -15.54
N PHE A 326 -0.37 26.80 -15.78
CA PHE A 326 -0.35 25.81 -14.71
C PHE A 326 0.82 26.01 -13.75
N LEU A 327 2.05 26.18 -14.25
CA LEU A 327 3.22 26.39 -13.40
C LEU A 327 3.10 27.63 -12.51
N ASN A 328 2.57 28.74 -13.05
CA ASN A 328 2.32 29.94 -12.27
C ASN A 328 1.29 29.70 -11.14
N ALA A 329 0.22 28.95 -11.41
CA ALA A 329 -0.76 28.58 -10.39
C ALA A 329 -0.19 27.62 -9.34
N ALA A 330 0.60 26.63 -9.78
CA ALA A 330 1.28 25.67 -8.92
C ALA A 330 2.30 26.34 -7.99
N GLU A 331 3.07 27.32 -8.47
CA GLU A 331 4.00 28.11 -7.65
C GLU A 331 3.26 28.90 -6.55
N ILE A 332 2.13 29.53 -6.89
CA ILE A 332 1.30 30.27 -5.91
C ILE A 332 0.77 29.33 -4.83
N PHE A 333 0.30 28.14 -5.21
CA PHE A 333 -0.18 27.14 -4.25
C PHE A 333 0.97 26.61 -3.38
N ALA A 334 2.10 26.25 -4.00
CA ALA A 334 3.29 25.72 -3.33
C ALA A 334 3.89 26.69 -2.30
N GLN A 335 3.87 28.01 -2.56
CA GLN A 335 4.37 29.02 -1.60
C GLN A 335 3.71 28.92 -0.22
N ARG A 336 2.48 28.42 -0.14
CA ARG A 336 1.74 28.23 1.12
C ARG A 336 2.15 26.97 1.87
N LEU A 337 2.75 26.02 1.18
CA LEU A 337 3.07 24.68 1.66
C LEU A 337 4.55 24.55 2.03
N ILE A 338 5.42 25.26 1.30
CA ILE A 338 6.87 25.20 1.49
C ILE A 338 7.23 25.88 2.82
N THR A 339 7.53 25.05 3.81
CA THR A 339 8.17 25.49 5.05
C THR A 339 9.61 24.93 5.08
N PRO A 340 10.65 25.78 5.15
CA PRO A 340 12.03 25.32 5.05
C PRO A 340 12.37 24.18 6.01
N GLY A 341 12.85 23.06 5.47
CA GLY A 341 13.29 21.89 6.26
C GLY A 341 12.17 21.05 6.88
N GLN A 342 10.90 21.43 6.71
CA GLN A 342 9.76 20.75 7.30
C GLN A 342 8.95 20.02 6.22
N PRO A 343 8.75 18.70 6.33
CA PRO A 343 7.93 17.99 5.36
C PRO A 343 6.44 18.18 5.63
N SER A 344 5.62 18.13 4.58
CA SER A 344 4.16 18.22 4.66
C SER A 344 3.48 17.03 4.01
N TYR A 345 2.32 16.63 4.54
CA TYR A 345 1.55 15.50 4.04
C TYR A 345 0.11 15.89 3.78
N SER A 346 -0.48 15.39 2.69
CA SER A 346 -1.87 15.59 2.32
C SER A 346 -2.48 14.33 1.70
N LEU A 347 -3.80 14.17 1.83
CA LEU A 347 -4.56 13.20 1.04
C LEU A 347 -5.25 13.85 -0.16
N ASP A 348 -5.39 15.17 -0.16
CA ASP A 348 -5.62 15.92 -1.39
C ASP A 348 -4.29 15.91 -2.18
N GLY A 349 -4.31 15.31 -3.36
CA GLY A 349 -3.24 15.34 -4.36
C GLY A 349 -3.66 16.21 -5.53
N ASP A 350 -2.68 16.67 -6.33
CA ASP A 350 -2.80 17.23 -7.69
C ASP A 350 -1.57 18.10 -8.01
N LEU A 351 -0.83 18.56 -6.99
CA LEU A 351 0.34 19.41 -7.17
C LEU A 351 1.55 18.58 -7.59
N VAL A 352 1.84 17.49 -6.85
CA VAL A 352 3.00 16.64 -7.15
C VAL A 352 2.76 15.87 -8.46
N SER A 353 1.56 15.30 -8.62
CA SER A 353 1.12 14.63 -9.85
C SER A 353 1.08 15.59 -11.04
N GLY A 354 0.48 16.77 -10.90
CA GLY A 354 0.43 17.75 -11.99
C GLY A 354 1.80 18.27 -12.43
N LEU A 355 2.74 18.50 -11.49
CA LEU A 355 4.12 18.85 -11.83
C LEU A 355 4.85 17.68 -12.51
N SER A 356 4.58 16.44 -12.09
CA SER A 356 5.11 15.24 -12.74
C SER A 356 4.66 15.15 -14.21
N VAL A 357 3.39 15.43 -14.48
CA VAL A 357 2.84 15.50 -15.84
C VAL A 357 3.59 16.52 -16.70
N VAL A 358 3.86 17.73 -16.19
CA VAL A 358 4.64 18.74 -16.93
C VAL A 358 6.04 18.23 -17.30
N VAL A 359 6.72 17.56 -16.36
CA VAL A 359 8.09 17.05 -16.60
C VAL A 359 8.08 15.93 -17.64
N TRP A 360 7.04 15.09 -17.61
CA TRP A 360 6.82 14.01 -18.56
C TRP A 360 6.45 14.51 -19.96
N SER A 361 5.46 15.42 -20.07
CA SER A 361 4.84 15.79 -21.34
C SER A 361 5.59 16.89 -22.11
N CYS A 362 6.16 17.89 -21.43
CA CYS A 362 6.79 19.03 -22.11
C CYS A 362 8.20 18.67 -22.58
N THR A 363 8.53 18.85 -23.86
CA THR A 363 9.90 18.66 -24.37
C THR A 363 10.79 19.88 -24.20
N GLU A 364 10.19 21.06 -24.07
CA GLU A 364 10.91 22.31 -23.83
C GLU A 364 11.59 22.33 -22.45
N GLY A 365 12.90 22.60 -22.43
CA GLY A 365 13.71 22.67 -21.21
C GLY A 365 13.20 23.64 -20.13
N PRO A 366 12.71 24.87 -20.44
CA PRO A 366 12.33 25.83 -19.40
C PRO A 366 11.17 25.42 -18.49
N HIS A 367 10.06 24.90 -19.05
CA HIS A 367 8.91 24.47 -18.26
C HIS A 367 9.25 23.24 -17.42
N ARG A 368 9.98 22.28 -18.01
CA ARG A 368 10.45 21.06 -17.35
C ARG A 368 11.37 21.37 -16.16
N GLU A 369 12.34 22.27 -16.35
CA GLU A 369 13.26 22.68 -15.27
C GLU A 369 12.53 23.45 -14.16
N ARG A 370 11.56 24.32 -14.50
CA ARG A 370 10.71 24.98 -13.49
C ARG A 370 9.92 23.97 -12.66
N ALA A 371 9.31 22.97 -13.30
CA ALA A 371 8.57 21.92 -12.61
C ALA A 371 9.48 21.09 -11.67
N LEU A 372 10.66 20.68 -12.16
CA LEU A 372 11.66 19.96 -11.35
C LEU A 372 12.17 20.79 -10.17
N ASP A 373 12.49 22.07 -10.37
CA ASP A 373 12.91 22.97 -9.28
C ASP A 373 11.82 23.13 -8.22
N LEU A 374 10.56 23.24 -8.65
CA LEU A 374 9.44 23.31 -7.71
C LEU A 374 9.29 22.01 -6.91
N LEU A 375 9.29 20.85 -7.57
CA LEU A 375 9.23 19.54 -6.91
C LEU A 375 10.34 19.33 -5.87
N ARG A 376 11.58 19.75 -6.19
CA ARG A 376 12.74 19.68 -5.27
C ARG A 376 12.50 20.49 -3.99
N ARG A 377 11.85 21.65 -4.11
CA ARG A 377 11.61 22.57 -2.98
C ARG A 377 10.40 22.19 -2.13
N LEU A 378 9.45 21.43 -2.66
CA LEU A 378 8.19 21.13 -1.98
C LEU A 378 8.35 20.39 -0.65
N ASN A 379 9.26 19.40 -0.59
CA ASN A 379 9.39 18.49 0.56
C ASN A 379 8.01 17.97 1.03
N ARG A 380 7.19 17.52 0.08
CA ARG A 380 5.77 17.26 0.28
C ARG A 380 5.41 15.87 -0.22
N ARG A 381 4.47 15.24 0.47
CA ARG A 381 3.86 13.99 0.07
C ARG A 381 2.33 14.12 -0.03
N GLU A 382 1.77 13.63 -1.13
CA GLU A 382 0.36 13.66 -1.47
C GLU A 382 -0.12 12.24 -1.71
N GLY A 383 -0.71 11.61 -0.68
CA GLY A 383 -1.05 10.20 -0.72
C GLY A 383 0.18 9.31 -0.96
N ILE A 384 0.28 8.77 -2.17
CA ILE A 384 1.42 7.95 -2.65
C ILE A 384 2.46 8.75 -3.46
N TRP A 385 2.19 10.00 -3.79
CA TRP A 385 3.10 10.88 -4.52
C TRP A 385 4.06 11.57 -3.56
N ASP A 386 5.34 11.20 -3.56
CA ASP A 386 6.38 11.90 -2.80
C ASP A 386 7.22 12.78 -3.71
N SER A 387 7.26 14.09 -3.44
CA SER A 387 7.91 15.04 -4.35
C SER A 387 9.40 14.76 -4.55
N LYS A 388 10.09 14.15 -3.59
CA LYS A 388 11.52 13.80 -3.72
C LYS A 388 11.72 12.53 -4.54
N GLU A 389 10.88 11.53 -4.31
CA GLU A 389 10.92 10.27 -5.07
C GLU A 389 10.58 10.54 -6.55
N ILE A 390 9.62 11.41 -6.82
CA ILE A 390 9.22 11.84 -8.18
C ILE A 390 10.31 12.64 -8.91
N VAL A 391 11.07 13.47 -8.20
CA VAL A 391 12.24 14.15 -8.80
C VAL A 391 13.31 13.15 -9.21
N GLN A 392 13.68 12.24 -8.29
CA GLN A 392 14.66 11.20 -8.58
C GLN A 392 14.23 10.36 -9.78
N MET A 393 12.93 10.12 -9.87
CA MET A 393 12.29 9.45 -10.98
C MET A 393 12.56 10.13 -12.32
N HIS A 394 12.16 11.40 -12.44
CA HIS A 394 12.29 12.12 -13.69
C HIS A 394 13.74 12.41 -14.05
N GLU A 395 14.60 12.74 -13.08
CA GLU A 395 16.02 13.01 -13.34
C GLU A 395 16.71 11.81 -13.97
N ALA A 396 16.37 10.60 -13.53
CA ALA A 396 16.99 9.41 -14.08
C ALA A 396 16.37 8.98 -15.42
N ALA A 397 15.07 9.23 -15.65
CA ALA A 397 14.45 9.10 -16.98
C ALA A 397 15.11 10.03 -18.01
N LEU A 398 15.32 11.29 -17.63
CA LEU A 398 15.94 12.33 -18.47
C LEU A 398 17.42 12.11 -18.74
N ALA A 399 18.07 11.23 -17.97
CA ALA A 399 19.45 10.82 -18.20
C ALA A 399 19.59 9.70 -19.26
N MET A 400 18.47 9.17 -19.77
CA MET A 400 18.45 8.13 -20.80
C MET A 400 18.47 8.73 -22.21
N ASP A 401 18.91 7.93 -23.19
CA ASP A 401 18.95 8.34 -24.61
C ASP A 401 17.53 8.60 -25.18
N ASP A 402 16.54 7.85 -24.70
CA ASP A 402 15.12 8.05 -24.99
C ASP A 402 14.28 8.05 -23.69
N PRO A 403 14.03 9.22 -23.08
CA PRO A 403 13.22 9.33 -21.88
C PRO A 403 11.76 8.89 -22.08
N LYS A 404 11.21 8.97 -23.31
CA LYS A 404 9.81 8.59 -23.57
C LYS A 404 9.63 7.08 -23.47
N LEU A 405 10.60 6.31 -23.95
CA LEU A 405 10.62 4.86 -23.76
C LEU A 405 10.56 4.49 -22.27
N TRP A 406 11.25 5.25 -21.42
CA TRP A 406 11.29 5.01 -19.97
C TRP A 406 9.95 5.25 -19.29
N TYR A 407 9.27 6.36 -19.61
CA TYR A 407 7.97 6.69 -19.02
C TYR A 407 6.87 5.70 -19.42
N ASN A 408 7.06 5.01 -20.54
CA ASN A 408 6.10 4.05 -21.08
C ASN A 408 6.42 2.59 -20.70
N MET A 409 7.41 2.38 -19.82
CA MET A 409 7.69 1.04 -19.29
C MET A 409 6.60 0.63 -18.29
N GLU A 410 6.04 -0.57 -18.47
CA GLU A 410 5.28 -1.21 -17.40
C GLU A 410 6.25 -1.55 -16.27
N ILE A 411 6.05 -0.93 -15.10
CA ILE A 411 6.89 -1.19 -13.95
C ILE A 411 6.10 -1.92 -12.85
N PRO A 412 6.43 -3.20 -12.59
CA PRO A 412 5.76 -3.97 -11.56
C PRO A 412 5.85 -3.31 -10.18
N GLY A 413 4.71 -2.91 -9.62
CA GLY A 413 4.61 -2.41 -8.25
C GLY A 413 4.66 -0.89 -8.05
N GLY A 414 4.43 -0.08 -9.10
CA GLY A 414 4.27 1.39 -9.01
C GLY A 414 5.58 2.13 -8.65
N VAL A 415 5.50 3.29 -7.98
CA VAL A 415 6.68 4.11 -7.59
C VAL A 415 7.83 3.28 -6.95
N PRO A 416 7.60 2.32 -6.04
CA PRO A 416 8.67 1.46 -5.52
C PRO A 416 9.32 0.53 -6.55
N GLY A 417 8.54 -0.04 -7.47
CA GLY A 417 9.07 -0.81 -8.60
C GLY A 417 9.85 0.08 -9.56
N PHE A 418 9.30 1.27 -9.82
CA PHE A 418 9.89 2.31 -10.65
C PHE A 418 11.26 2.76 -10.13
N VAL A 419 11.35 3.05 -8.83
CA VAL A 419 12.61 3.39 -8.15
C VAL A 419 13.58 2.20 -8.16
N ALA A 420 13.08 0.96 -8.12
CA ALA A 420 13.90 -0.25 -8.21
C ALA A 420 14.48 -0.49 -9.61
N GLU A 421 13.75 -0.15 -10.69
CA GLU A 421 14.26 -0.26 -12.07
C GLU A 421 15.27 0.86 -12.39
N LEU A 422 15.01 2.11 -11.96
CA LEU A 422 15.98 3.21 -12.11
C LEU A 422 17.32 2.94 -11.43
N ALA A 423 17.27 2.31 -10.25
CA ALA A 423 18.46 1.95 -9.49
C ALA A 423 19.39 0.96 -10.26
N LYS A 424 18.88 0.28 -11.29
CA LYS A 424 19.65 -0.66 -12.13
C LYS A 424 20.37 0.03 -13.29
N ILE A 425 19.96 1.24 -13.70
CA ILE A 425 20.37 1.86 -14.98
C ILE A 425 21.37 3.03 -14.80
N SER A 426 21.53 3.60 -13.60
CA SER A 426 22.40 4.78 -13.45
C SER A 426 23.90 4.49 -13.71
N PRO A 427 24.57 5.27 -14.60
CA PRO A 427 25.99 5.11 -14.94
C PRO A 427 26.98 5.50 -13.84
N SER A 428 26.51 6.14 -12.76
CA SER A 428 27.34 6.57 -11.64
C SER A 428 27.69 5.38 -10.74
N ASN A 429 28.77 4.70 -11.11
CA ASN A 429 29.78 4.15 -10.20
C ASN A 429 29.30 3.84 -8.78
N ARG A 430 29.07 2.56 -8.46
CA ARG A 430 30.13 1.59 -8.06
C ARG A 430 30.97 1.95 -6.83
N LEU A 431 30.88 3.15 -6.25
CA LEU A 431 31.75 3.58 -5.13
C LEU A 431 31.01 3.88 -3.81
N SER A 432 29.67 3.95 -3.80
CA SER A 432 28.88 4.13 -2.56
C SER A 432 28.17 2.85 -2.09
N ARG A 433 28.65 1.68 -2.54
CA ARG A 433 28.57 0.49 -1.68
C ARG A 433 29.25 0.90 -0.35
N ILE A 434 28.54 0.71 0.77
CA ILE A 434 29.05 0.70 2.16
C ILE A 434 28.79 1.96 3.03
N SER A 435 27.56 2.49 3.16
CA SER A 435 27.23 3.12 4.46
C SER A 435 25.79 3.25 4.93
N GLN A 436 24.73 3.29 4.11
CA GLN A 436 23.36 3.53 4.63
C GLN A 436 22.28 2.84 3.75
N LEU A 437 21.94 1.55 3.95
CA LEU A 437 20.84 1.01 4.79
C LEU A 437 19.48 1.69 4.51
N THR A 438 18.65 1.19 3.58
CA THR A 438 17.44 0.32 3.72
C THR A 438 16.24 0.95 4.46
N ASN A 439 14.98 0.81 4.01
CA ASN A 439 14.13 -0.34 4.38
C ASN A 439 12.82 -0.47 3.56
N MET A 440 12.74 -1.48 2.70
CA MET A 440 11.65 -2.47 2.72
C MET A 440 12.28 -3.77 3.26
N SER A 441 11.56 -4.57 4.06
CA SER A 441 12.13 -5.82 4.57
C SER A 441 12.26 -6.84 3.44
N GLN A 442 13.38 -7.55 3.35
CA GLN A 442 13.58 -8.61 2.36
C GLN A 442 12.54 -9.75 2.52
N LEU A 443 11.98 -9.88 3.72
CA LEU A 443 10.81 -10.69 4.05
C LEU A 443 9.55 -10.31 3.24
N GLU A 444 9.22 -9.03 3.13
CA GLU A 444 8.04 -8.57 2.36
C GLU A 444 8.20 -8.83 0.85
N ARG A 445 9.44 -8.79 0.33
CA ARG A 445 9.73 -9.20 -1.06
C ARG A 445 9.52 -10.70 -1.26
N SER A 446 9.94 -11.54 -0.29
CA SER A 446 9.77 -13.00 -0.39
C SER A 446 8.30 -13.44 -0.39
N LEU A 447 7.45 -12.77 0.41
CA LEU A 447 6.02 -13.10 0.52
C LEU A 447 5.19 -12.71 -0.72
N LYS A 448 5.72 -11.83 -1.59
CA LYS A 448 5.05 -11.31 -2.78
C LYS A 448 5.59 -11.85 -4.11
N ALA A 449 6.61 -12.71 -4.08
CA ALA A 449 7.19 -13.28 -5.29
C ALA A 449 6.15 -14.11 -6.07
N THR A 450 6.09 -13.91 -7.39
CA THR A 450 5.08 -14.52 -8.27
C THR A 450 5.65 -15.69 -9.09
N SER A 451 6.97 -15.86 -9.09
CA SER A 451 7.68 -16.93 -9.78
C SER A 451 8.74 -17.59 -8.90
N LEU A 452 9.02 -18.87 -9.16
CA LEU A 452 10.04 -19.64 -8.45
C LEU A 452 11.45 -19.00 -8.55
N SER A 453 11.75 -18.37 -9.69
CA SER A 453 12.99 -17.63 -9.93
C SER A 453 13.13 -16.37 -9.06
N GLU A 454 12.03 -15.64 -8.84
CA GLU A 454 12.00 -14.46 -7.96
C GLU A 454 12.17 -14.84 -6.48
N THR A 455 11.50 -15.92 -6.06
CA THR A 455 11.65 -16.49 -4.71
C THR A 455 13.10 -16.88 -4.46
N LEU A 456 13.72 -17.57 -5.41
CA LEU A 456 15.12 -18.00 -5.34
C LEU A 456 16.09 -16.80 -5.26
N SER A 457 15.92 -15.79 -6.12
CA SER A 457 16.77 -14.59 -6.12
C SER A 457 16.67 -13.84 -4.80
N THR A 458 15.45 -13.64 -4.30
CA THR A 458 15.18 -12.92 -3.04
C THR A 458 15.85 -13.61 -1.85
N TYR A 459 15.73 -14.93 -1.71
CA TYR A 459 16.34 -15.65 -0.60
C TYR A 459 17.86 -15.76 -0.73
N ASN A 460 18.42 -15.87 -1.93
CA ASN A 460 19.88 -15.83 -2.13
C ASN A 460 20.47 -14.49 -1.66
N GLU A 461 19.79 -13.37 -1.93
CA GLU A 461 20.21 -12.04 -1.51
C GLU A 461 19.99 -11.79 -0.01
N TRP A 462 18.92 -12.33 0.56
CA TRP A 462 18.54 -12.15 1.98
C TRP A 462 19.37 -13.00 2.95
N ALA A 463 20.02 -14.06 2.47
CA ALA A 463 20.65 -15.08 3.34
C ALA A 463 21.58 -14.50 4.43
N ASN A 464 22.39 -13.48 4.13
CA ASN A 464 23.35 -12.95 5.10
C ASN A 464 22.74 -12.03 6.17
N THR A 465 21.53 -11.50 5.95
CA THR A 465 20.84 -10.54 6.83
C THR A 465 19.56 -11.09 7.45
N TYR A 466 19.07 -12.24 6.97
CA TYR A 466 17.86 -12.93 7.42
C TYR A 466 17.71 -13.04 8.94
N ASN A 467 18.73 -13.59 9.62
CA ASN A 467 18.67 -13.83 11.07
C ASN A 467 18.46 -12.53 11.85
N GLN A 468 19.13 -11.44 11.44
CA GLN A 468 19.01 -10.14 12.12
C GLN A 468 17.63 -9.51 11.92
N ASP A 469 16.97 -9.80 10.81
CA ASP A 469 15.64 -9.26 10.51
C ASP A 469 14.54 -10.02 11.23
N VAL A 470 14.61 -11.35 11.29
CA VAL A 470 13.61 -12.16 12.01
C VAL A 470 13.79 -12.10 13.53
N GLU A 471 14.98 -11.78 14.04
CA GLU A 471 15.20 -11.48 15.46
C GLU A 471 14.44 -10.24 15.91
N LYS A 472 14.34 -9.20 15.07
CA LYS A 472 13.56 -7.97 15.37
C LYS A 472 12.07 -8.25 15.51
N GLU A 473 11.57 -9.34 14.91
CA GLU A 473 10.16 -9.76 14.95
C GLU A 473 9.87 -10.81 16.03
N GLU A 474 10.85 -11.13 16.89
CA GLU A 474 10.75 -12.19 17.90
C GLU A 474 10.26 -13.51 17.29
N TYR A 475 10.99 -14.02 16.30
CA TYR A 475 10.67 -15.28 15.61
C TYR A 475 10.92 -16.50 16.50
N VAL A 476 9.85 -17.02 17.09
CA VAL A 476 9.88 -18.12 18.09
C VAL A 476 9.55 -19.50 17.52
N ALA A 477 9.10 -19.58 16.27
CA ALA A 477 8.67 -20.84 15.67
C ALA A 477 9.76 -21.93 15.63
N PRO A 478 11.05 -21.63 15.31
CA PRO A 478 12.08 -22.66 15.32
C PRO A 478 12.21 -23.36 16.67
N GLN A 479 12.13 -22.60 17.78
CA GLN A 479 12.25 -23.14 19.14
C GLN A 479 11.01 -23.93 19.54
N LEU A 480 9.81 -23.39 19.30
CA LEU A 480 8.54 -24.05 19.63
C LEU A 480 8.36 -25.36 18.86
N ALA A 481 8.61 -25.35 17.54
CA ALA A 481 8.49 -26.53 16.69
C ALA A 481 9.54 -27.60 17.05
N SER A 482 10.78 -27.19 17.38
CA SER A 482 11.81 -28.13 17.83
C SER A 482 11.43 -28.78 19.17
N GLN A 483 10.80 -28.03 20.08
CA GLN A 483 10.31 -28.56 21.35
C GLN A 483 9.14 -29.52 21.15
N ASP A 484 8.20 -29.21 20.23
CA ASP A 484 7.10 -30.11 19.87
C ASP A 484 7.65 -31.41 19.26
N LEU A 485 8.66 -31.33 18.38
CA LEU A 485 9.31 -32.50 17.81
C LEU A 485 9.86 -33.43 18.89
N VAL A 486 10.64 -32.90 19.84
CA VAL A 486 11.24 -33.70 20.92
C VAL A 486 10.18 -34.33 21.82
N THR A 487 9.08 -33.62 22.07
CA THR A 487 7.98 -34.10 22.93
C THR A 487 7.29 -35.34 22.34
N HIS A 488 7.22 -35.43 21.01
CA HIS A 488 6.51 -36.51 20.32
C HIS A 488 7.43 -37.58 19.73
N LEU A 489 8.74 -37.35 19.68
CA LEU A 489 9.72 -38.28 19.14
C LEU A 489 9.82 -39.54 20.00
N GLY A 490 9.66 -40.71 19.39
CA GLY A 490 9.75 -42.00 20.09
C GLY A 490 11.17 -42.47 20.42
N THR A 491 12.18 -41.80 19.87
CA THR A 491 13.61 -42.13 19.99
C THR A 491 14.33 -40.97 20.68
N PRO A 492 15.40 -41.21 21.47
CA PRO A 492 16.22 -40.12 21.97
C PRO A 492 16.71 -39.22 20.82
N ILE A 493 16.54 -37.91 20.97
CA ILE A 493 16.89 -36.92 19.92
C ILE A 493 18.37 -37.02 19.49
N SER A 494 19.26 -37.45 20.39
CA SER A 494 20.68 -37.67 20.10
C SER A 494 20.94 -38.79 19.09
N GLU A 495 20.01 -39.74 18.96
CA GLU A 495 20.07 -40.90 18.07
C GLU A 495 19.20 -40.76 16.82
N ALA A 496 18.26 -39.81 16.83
CA ALA A 496 17.32 -39.61 15.74
C ALA A 496 17.96 -38.96 14.51
N LYS A 497 17.63 -39.48 13.33
CA LYS A 497 17.98 -38.87 12.05
C LYS A 497 16.85 -37.92 11.62
N ILE A 498 17.14 -36.63 11.57
CA ILE A 498 16.15 -35.56 11.35
C ILE A 498 16.38 -34.89 10.00
N LEU A 499 15.31 -34.67 9.24
CA LEU A 499 15.30 -33.82 8.05
C LEU A 499 14.68 -32.47 8.39
N ASP A 500 15.44 -31.39 8.20
CA ASP A 500 14.95 -30.01 8.21
C ASP A 500 14.63 -29.59 6.77
N ALA A 501 13.34 -29.60 6.42
CA ALA A 501 12.82 -29.34 5.08
C ALA A 501 12.47 -27.86 4.92
N GLY A 502 13.26 -27.15 4.11
CA GLY A 502 13.22 -25.70 4.01
C GLY A 502 14.06 -25.06 5.12
N CYS A 503 15.29 -25.54 5.31
CA CYS A 503 16.11 -25.21 6.47
C CYS A 503 16.59 -23.74 6.50
N GLY A 504 16.50 -23.01 5.39
CA GLY A 504 16.90 -21.62 5.27
C GLY A 504 18.34 -21.40 5.76
N THR A 505 18.54 -20.39 6.60
CA THR A 505 19.83 -20.07 7.25
C THR A 505 20.20 -21.00 8.40
N GLY A 506 19.33 -21.94 8.76
CA GLY A 506 19.65 -23.02 9.70
C GLY A 506 19.16 -22.84 11.15
N LEU A 507 18.27 -21.89 11.42
CA LEU A 507 17.76 -21.59 12.78
C LEU A 507 17.12 -22.81 13.49
N VAL A 508 16.42 -23.67 12.74
CA VAL A 508 15.82 -24.90 13.27
C VAL A 508 16.91 -25.90 13.67
N GLY A 509 17.91 -26.14 12.82
CA GLY A 509 19.05 -26.99 13.16
C GLY A 509 19.81 -26.54 14.42
N GLU A 510 20.00 -25.23 14.62
CA GLU A 510 20.59 -24.70 15.86
C GLU A 510 19.70 -24.96 17.08
N ALA A 511 18.38 -24.77 16.95
CA ALA A 511 17.43 -25.06 18.01
C ALA A 511 17.40 -26.56 18.38
N LEU A 512 17.39 -27.45 17.39
CA LEU A 512 17.47 -28.90 17.58
C LEU A 512 18.78 -29.32 18.24
N THR A 513 19.91 -28.71 17.85
CA THR A 513 21.22 -29.00 18.45
C THR A 513 21.26 -28.62 19.93
N LYS A 514 20.67 -27.48 20.30
CA LYS A 514 20.51 -27.08 21.72
C LYS A 514 19.68 -28.08 22.53
N LEU A 515 18.78 -28.81 21.87
CA LEU A 515 17.98 -29.89 22.48
C LEU A 515 18.70 -31.25 22.45
N GLY A 516 19.90 -31.34 21.87
CA GLY A 516 20.73 -32.55 21.87
C GLY A 516 20.72 -33.35 20.57
N ALA A 517 20.12 -32.83 19.49
CA ALA A 517 20.20 -33.48 18.17
C ALA A 517 21.65 -33.46 17.64
N SER A 518 22.07 -34.55 17.02
CA SER A 518 23.43 -34.67 16.46
C SER A 518 23.46 -35.11 14.99
N ASN A 519 22.31 -35.49 14.42
CA ASN A 519 22.18 -36.07 13.09
C ASN A 519 21.08 -35.37 12.28
N ILE A 520 21.35 -34.11 11.93
CA ILE A 520 20.42 -33.22 11.23
C ILE A 520 20.85 -33.10 9.77
N HIS A 521 19.91 -33.31 8.84
CA HIS A 521 20.10 -33.10 7.41
C HIS A 521 19.21 -31.94 6.97
N GLY A 522 19.74 -30.97 6.24
CA GLY A 522 18.98 -29.81 5.78
C GLY A 522 18.78 -29.82 4.27
N ILE A 523 17.61 -29.40 3.82
CA ILE A 523 17.35 -29.12 2.40
C ILE A 523 16.69 -27.75 2.25
N ASP A 524 17.06 -27.02 1.21
CA ASP A 524 16.45 -25.73 0.87
C ASP A 524 16.53 -25.48 -0.63
N LEU A 525 15.64 -24.66 -1.17
CA LEU A 525 15.66 -24.30 -2.59
C LEU A 525 16.83 -23.34 -2.90
N SER A 526 17.26 -22.53 -1.92
CA SER A 526 18.23 -21.45 -2.09
C SER A 526 19.67 -21.88 -1.74
N PRO A 527 20.59 -21.92 -2.73
CA PRO A 527 22.01 -22.19 -2.45
C PRO A 527 22.65 -21.18 -1.49
N GLY A 528 22.24 -19.91 -1.52
CA GLY A 528 22.73 -18.86 -0.63
C GLY A 528 22.30 -19.09 0.82
N MET A 529 21.07 -19.56 1.04
CA MET A 529 20.60 -19.96 2.37
C MET A 529 21.41 -21.14 2.90
N LEU A 530 21.65 -22.16 2.07
CA LEU A 530 22.47 -23.31 2.43
C LEU A 530 23.90 -22.94 2.79
N GLN A 531 24.51 -21.96 2.09
CA GLN A 531 25.85 -21.46 2.47
C GLN A 531 25.88 -20.82 3.86
N VAL A 532 24.78 -20.20 4.30
CA VAL A 532 24.67 -19.65 5.66
C VAL A 532 24.42 -20.76 6.67
N ALA A 533 23.54 -21.71 6.35
CA ALA A 533 23.30 -22.89 7.19
C ALA A 533 24.58 -23.72 7.38
N GLU A 534 25.43 -23.85 6.36
CA GLU A 534 26.70 -24.58 6.44
C GLU A 534 27.63 -23.99 7.52
N ARG A 535 27.64 -22.65 7.67
CA ARG A 535 28.47 -21.95 8.66
C ARG A 535 28.05 -22.21 10.11
N THR A 536 26.82 -22.67 10.34
CA THR A 536 26.37 -23.05 11.70
C THR A 536 27.08 -24.31 12.21
N GLY A 537 27.56 -25.16 11.30
CA GLY A 537 28.24 -26.42 11.62
C GLY A 537 27.34 -27.50 12.25
N VAL A 538 26.01 -27.32 12.26
CA VAL A 538 25.07 -28.25 12.92
C VAL A 538 24.53 -29.35 12.00
N TYR A 539 24.61 -29.16 10.69
CA TYR A 539 24.08 -30.11 9.70
C TYR A 539 25.12 -31.14 9.27
N LYS A 540 24.71 -32.42 9.17
CA LYS A 540 25.49 -33.52 8.59
C LYS A 540 25.55 -33.46 7.07
N SER A 541 24.48 -32.97 6.44
CA SER A 541 24.44 -32.70 5.00
C SER A 541 23.48 -31.55 4.72
N LEU A 542 23.79 -30.79 3.66
CA LEU A 542 22.97 -29.72 3.12
C LEU A 542 22.83 -29.95 1.61
N ASN A 543 21.59 -29.99 1.11
CA ASN A 543 21.32 -30.26 -0.30
C ASN A 543 20.28 -29.29 -0.86
N VAL A 544 20.46 -28.87 -2.11
CA VAL A 544 19.46 -28.08 -2.82
C VAL A 544 18.29 -28.98 -3.21
N ALA A 545 17.06 -28.63 -2.83
CA ALA A 545 15.86 -29.36 -3.21
C ALA A 545 14.63 -28.45 -3.30
N ASN A 546 13.73 -28.76 -4.24
CA ASN A 546 12.43 -28.13 -4.35
C ASN A 546 11.39 -28.96 -3.59
N LEU A 547 10.79 -28.42 -2.53
CA LEU A 547 9.79 -29.13 -1.72
C LEU A 547 8.44 -29.33 -2.43
N ALA A 548 8.19 -28.62 -3.53
CA ALA A 548 7.03 -28.85 -4.39
C ALA A 548 7.21 -30.07 -5.33
N GLU A 549 8.40 -30.67 -5.33
CA GLU A 549 8.74 -31.84 -6.14
C GLU A 549 9.07 -33.06 -5.25
N LYS A 550 9.12 -34.23 -5.89
CA LYS A 550 9.53 -35.45 -5.21
C LYS A 550 11.00 -35.34 -4.77
N LEU A 551 11.25 -35.60 -3.49
CA LEU A 551 12.60 -35.53 -2.92
C LEU A 551 13.44 -36.73 -3.36
N ASP A 552 14.72 -36.48 -3.69
CA ASP A 552 15.72 -37.53 -3.96
C ASP A 552 16.20 -38.18 -2.65
N VAL A 553 15.25 -38.75 -1.93
CA VAL A 553 15.41 -39.41 -0.64
C VAL A 553 14.60 -40.70 -0.66
N PRO A 554 15.18 -41.85 -0.29
CA PRO A 554 14.42 -43.09 -0.16
C PRO A 554 13.28 -42.99 0.86
N SER A 555 12.20 -43.74 0.65
CA SER A 555 11.11 -43.80 1.62
C SER A 555 11.60 -44.28 2.98
N GLN A 556 10.98 -43.81 4.07
CA GLN A 556 11.30 -44.20 5.46
C GLN A 556 12.78 -44.00 5.84
N SER A 557 13.38 -42.90 5.40
CA SER A 557 14.78 -42.56 5.68
C SER A 557 15.01 -41.82 6.99
N TYR A 558 14.01 -41.09 7.49
CA TYR A 558 14.13 -40.17 8.63
C TYR A 558 13.25 -40.58 9.80
N ASP A 559 13.75 -40.42 11.02
CA ASP A 559 12.97 -40.60 12.25
C ASP A 559 12.02 -39.42 12.50
N ALA A 560 12.41 -38.23 12.03
CA ALA A 560 11.54 -37.07 12.00
C ALA A 560 11.80 -36.14 10.80
N VAL A 561 10.76 -35.46 10.36
CA VAL A 561 10.81 -34.34 9.41
C VAL A 561 10.28 -33.09 10.11
N ILE A 562 10.99 -31.97 9.98
CA ILE A 562 10.56 -30.67 10.49
C ILE A 562 10.57 -29.65 9.35
N CYS A 563 9.54 -28.82 9.25
CA CYS A 563 9.41 -27.79 8.20
C CYS A 563 8.79 -26.51 8.77
N VAL A 564 9.61 -25.48 9.00
CA VAL A 564 9.22 -24.29 9.77
C VAL A 564 9.45 -23.03 8.95
N GLY A 565 8.39 -22.25 8.76
CA GLY A 565 8.44 -20.96 8.06
C GLY A 565 8.39 -21.06 6.53
N THR A 566 8.26 -22.27 5.98
CA THR A 566 8.24 -22.51 4.53
C THR A 566 6.81 -22.56 3.96
N MET A 567 5.81 -23.00 4.72
CA MET A 567 4.42 -23.15 4.26
C MET A 567 3.63 -21.83 4.38
N THR A 568 3.74 -20.96 3.36
CA THR A 568 3.16 -19.61 3.33
C THR A 568 2.51 -19.25 1.98
N GLU A 569 2.21 -17.97 1.71
CA GLU A 569 1.36 -17.49 0.60
C GLU A 569 1.91 -17.77 -0.83
N GLY A 570 3.18 -18.12 -1.02
CA GLY A 570 3.78 -18.31 -2.35
C GLY A 570 4.84 -19.42 -2.50
N HIS A 571 5.03 -20.28 -1.51
CA HIS A 571 6.27 -21.07 -1.41
C HIS A 571 6.12 -22.56 -1.72
N VAL A 572 5.32 -23.29 -0.93
CA VAL A 572 5.21 -24.76 -1.01
C VAL A 572 3.78 -25.13 -0.68
N GLY A 573 3.06 -25.83 -1.55
CA GLY A 573 1.66 -26.20 -1.33
C GLY A 573 1.47 -27.40 -0.40
N PRO A 574 0.21 -27.77 -0.09
CA PRO A 574 -0.11 -28.86 0.82
C PRO A 574 0.38 -30.24 0.33
N GLU A 575 0.61 -30.42 -0.98
CA GLU A 575 1.13 -31.65 -1.59
C GLU A 575 2.48 -32.12 -1.01
N ALA A 576 3.30 -31.22 -0.47
CA ALA A 576 4.57 -31.55 0.16
C ALA A 576 4.42 -32.53 1.35
N PHE A 577 3.26 -32.55 2.01
CA PHE A 577 3.00 -33.50 3.09
C PHE A 577 3.02 -34.96 2.62
N ASP A 578 2.73 -35.26 1.35
CA ASP A 578 2.86 -36.63 0.84
C ASP A 578 4.31 -37.11 0.86
N GLU A 579 5.23 -36.24 0.46
CA GLU A 579 6.66 -36.53 0.49
C GLU A 579 7.19 -36.60 1.92
N PHE A 580 6.74 -35.72 2.81
CA PHE A 580 7.10 -35.79 4.23
C PHE A 580 6.67 -37.11 4.87
N VAL A 581 5.45 -37.58 4.60
CA VAL A 581 4.97 -38.89 5.04
C VAL A 581 5.80 -40.02 4.43
N ARG A 582 6.12 -39.95 3.13
CA ARG A 582 6.88 -40.98 2.42
C ARG A 582 8.30 -41.15 2.99
N VAL A 583 9.01 -40.06 3.26
CA VAL A 583 10.42 -40.11 3.72
C VAL A 583 10.57 -40.35 5.22
N THR A 584 9.50 -40.20 5.99
CA THR A 584 9.49 -40.47 7.44
C THR A 584 9.22 -41.95 7.70
N LYS A 585 9.91 -42.55 8.67
CA LYS A 585 9.69 -43.94 9.09
C LYS A 585 8.31 -44.11 9.72
N ALA A 586 7.77 -45.32 9.68
CA ALA A 586 6.59 -45.68 10.48
C ALA A 586 6.88 -45.44 11.97
N GLY A 587 5.94 -44.80 12.67
CA GLY A 587 6.09 -44.31 14.04
C GLY A 587 6.90 -43.01 14.19
N GLY A 588 7.52 -42.53 13.12
CA GLY A 588 8.25 -41.25 13.08
C GLY A 588 7.33 -40.03 13.07
N VAL A 589 7.90 -38.85 13.28
CA VAL A 589 7.16 -37.61 13.54
C VAL A 589 7.40 -36.55 12.48
N ILE A 590 6.34 -35.87 12.05
CA ILE A 590 6.41 -34.70 11.17
C ILE A 590 5.94 -33.49 11.98
N VAL A 591 6.74 -32.42 12.01
CA VAL A 591 6.36 -31.13 12.61
C VAL A 591 6.40 -30.04 11.55
N SER A 592 5.32 -29.30 11.38
CA SER A 592 5.31 -28.18 10.44
C SER A 592 4.57 -26.96 10.97
N THR A 593 5.02 -25.77 10.55
CA THR A 593 4.28 -24.52 10.77
C THR A 593 3.67 -24.04 9.45
N ILE A 594 2.35 -23.81 9.46
CA ILE A 594 1.59 -23.31 8.33
C ILE A 594 1.03 -21.94 8.68
N ARG A 595 1.27 -20.92 7.85
CA ARG A 595 0.75 -19.58 8.12
C ARG A 595 -0.77 -19.59 8.18
N GLU A 596 -1.34 -18.89 9.16
CA GLU A 596 -2.80 -18.86 9.36
C GLU A 596 -3.56 -18.45 8.09
N SER A 597 -3.05 -17.45 7.36
CA SER A 597 -3.71 -16.94 6.16
C SER A 597 -3.87 -17.96 5.03
N VAL A 598 -3.08 -19.04 5.02
CA VAL A 598 -3.15 -20.09 3.99
C VAL A 598 -3.74 -21.40 4.48
N TRP A 599 -3.85 -21.61 5.79
CA TRP A 599 -4.24 -22.88 6.40
C TRP A 599 -5.50 -23.50 5.76
N GLN A 600 -6.60 -22.74 5.73
CA GLN A 600 -7.85 -23.15 5.08
C GLN A 600 -7.87 -22.79 3.60
N VAL A 601 -7.47 -21.57 3.27
CA VAL A 601 -7.61 -21.00 1.92
C VAL A 601 -6.88 -21.83 0.86
N LYS A 602 -5.73 -22.42 1.21
CA LYS A 602 -4.94 -23.27 0.29
C LYS A 602 -5.09 -24.77 0.56
N GLY A 603 -6.05 -25.19 1.40
CA GLY A 603 -6.37 -26.61 1.61
C GLY A 603 -5.35 -27.40 2.43
N TYR A 604 -4.56 -26.78 3.30
CA TYR A 604 -3.68 -27.53 4.20
C TYR A 604 -4.45 -28.29 5.27
N GLU A 605 -5.55 -27.71 5.77
CA GLU A 605 -6.45 -28.39 6.71
C GLU A 605 -6.98 -29.70 6.12
N ASP A 606 -7.62 -29.61 4.95
CA ASP A 606 -8.16 -30.75 4.21
C ASP A 606 -7.09 -31.80 3.90
N LYS A 607 -5.87 -31.36 3.55
CA LYS A 607 -4.77 -32.28 3.28
C LYS A 607 -4.34 -33.04 4.53
N VAL A 608 -4.15 -32.35 5.64
CA VAL A 608 -3.73 -32.97 6.91
C VAL A 608 -4.81 -33.91 7.43
N ASP A 609 -6.07 -33.49 7.38
CA ASP A 609 -7.20 -34.32 7.80
C ASP A 609 -7.38 -35.53 6.88
N GLY A 610 -7.28 -35.35 5.57
CA GLY A 610 -7.32 -36.45 4.60
C GLY A 610 -6.23 -37.51 4.83
N LEU A 611 -5.00 -37.10 5.15
CA LEU A 611 -3.93 -38.05 5.51
C LEU A 611 -4.24 -38.82 6.81
N GLY A 612 -4.95 -38.19 7.74
CA GLY A 612 -5.45 -38.81 8.96
C GLY A 612 -6.54 -39.84 8.69
N ASP A 613 -7.52 -39.47 7.87
CA ASP A 613 -8.65 -40.32 7.48
C ASP A 613 -8.21 -41.53 6.65
N GLU A 614 -7.19 -41.35 5.79
CA GLU A 614 -6.53 -42.44 5.05
C GLU A 614 -5.74 -43.40 5.96
N GLY A 615 -5.56 -43.06 7.24
CA GLY A 615 -4.78 -43.84 8.20
C GLY A 615 -3.28 -43.81 7.94
N ARG A 616 -2.78 -42.87 7.11
CA ARG A 616 -1.34 -42.72 6.80
C ARG A 616 -0.61 -42.00 7.93
N VAL A 617 -1.31 -41.14 8.65
CA VAL A 617 -0.80 -40.45 9.83
C VAL A 617 -1.82 -40.44 10.94
N LYS A 618 -1.35 -40.25 12.17
CA LYS A 618 -2.16 -39.84 13.31
C LYS A 618 -1.83 -38.40 13.64
N ILE A 619 -2.84 -37.53 13.67
CA ILE A 619 -2.66 -36.13 14.10
C ILE A 619 -2.52 -36.13 15.62
N VAL A 620 -1.32 -35.84 16.11
CA VAL A 620 -1.01 -35.84 17.57
C VAL A 620 -0.96 -34.43 18.16
N GLY A 621 -0.86 -33.40 17.32
CA GLY A 621 -0.97 -32.00 17.72
C GLY A 621 -1.44 -31.12 16.56
N ARG A 622 -2.37 -30.20 16.86
CA ARG A 622 -2.76 -29.09 16.00
C ARG A 622 -3.06 -27.92 16.91
N LYS A 623 -2.21 -26.90 16.92
CA LYS A 623 -2.39 -25.70 17.74
C LYS A 623 -2.13 -24.43 16.94
N ARG A 624 -2.91 -23.40 17.21
CA ARG A 624 -2.73 -22.06 16.65
C ARG A 624 -1.90 -21.24 17.64
N GLU A 625 -0.72 -20.79 17.20
CA GLU A 625 0.28 -20.12 18.05
C GLU A 625 0.88 -18.91 17.31
N LEU A 626 1.43 -17.97 18.07
CA LEU A 626 2.23 -16.89 17.49
C LEU A 626 3.58 -17.46 17.02
N GLN A 627 3.88 -17.35 15.74
CA GLN A 627 5.21 -17.70 15.22
C GLN A 627 6.18 -16.52 15.29
N ARG A 628 5.68 -15.29 15.15
CA ARG A 628 6.45 -14.05 15.25
C ARG A 628 5.74 -13.09 16.17
N ILE A 629 6.24 -12.95 17.39
CA ILE A 629 5.55 -12.23 18.47
C ILE A 629 5.51 -10.74 18.15
N GLY A 630 6.65 -10.15 17.76
CA GLY A 630 6.77 -8.72 17.46
C GLY A 630 5.95 -8.29 16.23
N ALA A 631 5.68 -9.20 15.31
CA ALA A 631 4.89 -8.96 14.09
C ALA A 631 3.42 -9.41 14.20
N GLY A 632 3.00 -10.02 15.32
CA GLY A 632 1.63 -10.50 15.52
C GLY A 632 1.20 -11.60 14.54
N VAL A 633 2.14 -12.38 13.99
CA VAL A 633 1.85 -13.37 12.95
C VAL A 633 1.55 -14.73 13.58
N TYR A 634 0.37 -15.25 13.29
CA TYR A 634 -0.06 -16.59 13.71
C TYR A 634 0.27 -17.67 12.67
N ALA A 635 0.49 -18.88 13.17
CA ALA A 635 0.60 -20.10 12.38
C ALA A 635 -0.05 -21.27 13.10
N TYR A 636 -0.47 -22.26 12.33
CA TYR A 636 -0.84 -23.58 12.82
C TYR A 636 0.41 -24.44 12.93
N PHE A 637 0.69 -24.93 14.13
CA PHE A 637 1.72 -25.92 14.42
C PHE A 637 1.04 -27.28 14.37
N VAL A 638 1.47 -28.08 13.40
CA VAL A 638 0.91 -29.41 13.14
C VAL A 638 1.97 -30.44 13.46
N VAL A 639 1.60 -31.42 14.28
CA VAL A 639 2.42 -32.57 14.65
C VAL A 639 1.70 -33.84 14.24
N LEU A 640 2.33 -34.61 13.36
CA LEU A 640 1.80 -35.85 12.80
C LEU A 640 2.72 -37.01 13.17
N GLN A 641 2.15 -38.16 13.48
CA GLN A 641 2.87 -39.41 13.62
C GLN A 641 2.53 -40.34 12.45
N VAL A 642 3.53 -40.72 11.67
CA VAL A 642 3.35 -41.63 10.52
C VAL A 642 2.97 -43.03 11.02
N GLN A 643 2.00 -43.67 10.38
CA GLN A 643 1.50 -45.01 10.75
C GLN A 643 2.18 -46.13 9.99
#